data_AF-A0A753WVW1-F1
#
_entry.id   AF-A0A753WVW1-F1
#
_cell.length_a   1.000
_cell.length_b   1.000
_cell.length_c   1.000
_cell.angle_alpha   90.00
_cell.angle_beta   90.00
_cell.angle_gamma   90.00
#
_symmetry.space_group_name_H-M   'P 1'
#
loop_
_entity.id
_entity.type
_entity.pdbx_description
1 polymer ?
#
loop_
_entity_poly.entity_id
_entity_poly.type
_entity_poly.pdbx_seq_one_letter_code
_entity_poly.pdbx_strand_id
1 'polypeptide(L)'
;TAHVRSSLSSKDETFSGRLEDNSTYQKLRWVMDYWCALWFWPIDKADELPDRGTWLFEMETLLDGIVVTERVTEAAEQATGDLFADEGMVREESSLFSGAGRLKTDVLFRHLPRLAIVDALKKQHRFFHWDLEFCDLFAERGGFDLMLGNPPWLKVEWQEAGVLGDYEPEFVLRKLSASKLAMLRADTFNAIPALEDAWRSEYEGCEGMQNFLNAQQNYPVLRGVQTNLYKCFLPQAWRLGTQKGVAGFLHPEGIYDDPKGGQLRAAVYPRLRAHFQFQNELNLFVEVDHHAKFSSNIYSACPGSVGFEHISNLYAPQTIDACFEHSGSGDIPGLKDEIESEGKLKVVWNTSGHRSRLINIATHELELFARLYDSKGTPAWQARLPALHAEQLVAVLEKFANQPKRLGDLQGQYLSLEMWHETNQQKDGTIERKTQFPEDASQWVLSGPHFFVGTPFYKTPRENCTLNSDYDCLDLLTLPDDYLPRTNYIPACDVQEYAKRTPRVTWTDPGEDEPRKVTDYYRLAYRAMIGSASERTLSCALIPNTVSHVNNARTYIFKNKHDLLNIAACHFSLPFDFLLKSTGKQNLHNTLDEFSFTEFNTLTIIRLSVRVLILSCITDGYVYLWNKTFTPDFSTQRWSRNLPQLPQDFFANLTPEWQRNCALRSDYSRRQALVEIDVLVAQALGLTLEELLTIYRVQFPVMRQYEADTWYDQNGRIIFTPSKGLVGVGLPRTARKADLKNGFVFNVDSPDWTGGDCTDQAIGWDDVKHLQTGIVSVTFDDYTRSDEGERRTVTWQAPFINPDREDDYKVAWAFFAQDKESA
;
A
#
# COMPACT_ATOMS: atom_id res chain seq x y z
N THR A 1 -57.94 1.49 20.11
CA THR A 1 -57.62 2.92 19.83
C THR A 1 -56.38 2.97 18.99
N ALA A 2 -56.51 3.35 17.72
CA ALA A 2 -55.43 3.34 16.75
C ALA A 2 -54.41 4.44 17.09
N HIS A 3 -53.17 4.06 17.38
CA HIS A 3 -52.05 5.00 17.39
C HIS A 3 -51.78 5.43 15.95
N VAL A 4 -52.20 6.65 15.61
CA VAL A 4 -51.79 7.34 14.39
C VAL A 4 -50.27 7.46 14.44
N ARG A 5 -49.58 6.75 13.55
CA ARG A 5 -48.13 6.90 13.33
C ARG A 5 -47.91 8.32 12.78
N SER A 6 -47.52 9.27 13.63
CA SER A 6 -47.03 10.56 13.15
C SER A 6 -45.73 10.32 12.37
N SER A 7 -45.60 10.93 11.20
CA SER A 7 -44.34 10.92 10.45
C SER A 7 -43.24 11.63 11.25
N LEU A 8 -41.97 11.29 11.00
CA LEU A 8 -40.81 12.02 11.53
C LEU A 8 -40.91 13.52 11.21
N SER A 9 -41.37 13.87 9.99
CA SER A 9 -41.58 15.27 9.57
C SER A 9 -42.59 16.04 10.44
N SER A 10 -43.65 15.39 10.90
CA SER A 10 -44.66 15.99 11.79
C SER A 10 -44.11 16.22 13.20
N LYS A 11 -43.17 15.39 13.67
CA LYS A 11 -42.48 15.62 14.93
C LYS A 11 -41.44 16.75 14.80
N ASP A 12 -40.67 16.77 13.72
CA ASP A 12 -39.66 17.81 13.44
C ASP A 12 -40.29 19.21 13.30
N GLU A 13 -41.43 19.34 12.61
CA GLU A 13 -42.18 20.61 12.51
C GLU A 13 -42.75 21.07 13.86
N THR A 14 -43.19 20.14 14.70
CA THR A 14 -43.72 20.47 16.04
C THR A 14 -42.60 20.81 17.04
N PHE A 15 -41.39 20.27 16.82
CA PHE A 15 -40.21 20.50 17.67
C PHE A 15 -39.52 21.83 17.33
N SER A 16 -39.29 22.08 16.03
CA SER A 16 -38.70 23.32 15.51
C SER A 16 -39.53 24.57 15.88
N GLY A 17 -40.85 24.51 15.69
CA GLY A 17 -41.74 25.63 16.03
C GLY A 17 -41.82 25.97 17.53
N ARG A 18 -41.48 25.03 18.44
CA ARG A 18 -41.48 25.27 19.90
C ARG A 18 -40.18 25.88 20.42
N LEU A 19 -39.05 25.62 19.75
CA LEU A 19 -37.73 26.13 20.14
C LEU A 19 -37.50 27.56 19.63
N GLU A 20 -38.04 27.89 18.45
CA GLU A 20 -37.92 29.24 17.86
C GLU A 20 -38.59 30.34 18.69
N ASP A 21 -39.64 30.04 19.46
CA ASP A 21 -40.33 31.02 20.31
C ASP A 21 -39.78 31.05 21.76
N ASN A 22 -38.74 30.28 22.08
CA ASN A 22 -38.13 30.23 23.41
C ASN A 22 -36.90 31.15 23.51
N SER A 23 -37.02 32.21 24.30
CA SER A 23 -35.94 33.19 24.52
C SER A 23 -34.62 32.57 25.01
N THR A 24 -34.67 31.55 25.89
CA THR A 24 -33.46 30.90 26.42
C THR A 24 -32.72 30.10 25.35
N TYR A 25 -33.46 29.39 24.50
CA TYR A 25 -32.89 28.68 23.36
C TYR A 25 -32.22 29.65 22.39
N GLN A 26 -32.91 30.75 22.05
CA GLN A 26 -32.35 31.76 21.15
C GLN A 26 -31.07 32.41 21.71
N LYS A 27 -31.04 32.75 23.01
CA LYS A 27 -29.84 33.28 23.69
C LYS A 27 -28.66 32.34 23.54
N LEU A 28 -28.84 31.07 23.91
CA LEU A 28 -27.78 30.05 23.83
C LEU A 28 -27.33 29.82 22.39
N ARG A 29 -28.28 29.75 21.45
CA ARG A 29 -27.97 29.59 20.03
C ARG A 29 -27.07 30.70 19.51
N TRP A 30 -27.36 31.96 19.85
CA TRP A 30 -26.53 33.11 19.45
C TRP A 30 -25.13 33.07 20.04
N VAL A 31 -25.00 32.69 21.31
CA VAL A 31 -23.69 32.50 21.96
C VAL A 31 -22.86 31.43 21.23
N MET A 32 -23.47 30.29 20.92
CA MET A 32 -22.80 29.19 20.22
C MET A 32 -22.49 29.53 18.75
N ASP A 33 -23.41 30.21 18.06
CA ASP A 33 -23.20 30.69 16.69
C ASP A 33 -22.07 31.71 16.63
N TYR A 34 -21.98 32.61 17.62
CA TYR A 34 -20.88 33.57 17.69
C TYR A 34 -19.53 32.84 17.89
N TRP A 35 -19.46 31.87 18.80
CA TRP A 35 -18.23 31.07 18.94
C TRP A 35 -17.79 30.41 17.61
N CYS A 36 -18.73 29.83 16.86
CA CYS A 36 -18.43 29.26 15.55
C CYS A 36 -18.01 30.32 14.53
N ALA A 37 -18.67 31.48 14.50
CA ALA A 37 -18.37 32.57 13.56
C ALA A 37 -16.94 33.11 13.69
N LEU A 38 -16.32 33.05 14.88
CA LEU A 38 -14.93 33.48 15.07
C LEU A 38 -13.92 32.69 14.22
N TRP A 39 -14.24 31.46 13.82
CA TRP A 39 -13.38 30.63 12.97
C TRP A 39 -13.47 30.99 11.48
N PHE A 40 -14.54 31.69 11.08
CA PHE A 40 -14.85 32.04 9.70
C PHE A 40 -14.89 33.56 9.51
N TRP A 41 -14.13 34.30 10.32
CA TRP A 41 -14.16 35.76 10.28
C TRP A 41 -13.62 36.29 8.94
N PRO A 42 -14.33 37.19 8.24
CA PRO A 42 -13.90 37.72 6.95
C PRO A 42 -12.57 38.45 7.05
N ILE A 43 -11.66 38.20 6.09
CA ILE A 43 -10.29 38.76 6.11
C ILE A 43 -10.34 40.28 5.88
N ASP A 44 -11.27 40.75 5.05
CA ASP A 44 -11.51 42.18 4.81
C ASP A 44 -12.03 42.94 6.03
N LYS A 45 -12.54 42.21 7.04
CA LYS A 45 -13.05 42.74 8.32
C LYS A 45 -12.21 42.30 9.51
N ALA A 46 -10.94 41.96 9.31
CA ALA A 46 -10.06 41.51 10.39
C ALA A 46 -9.95 42.52 11.55
N ASP A 47 -10.00 43.83 11.26
CA ASP A 47 -9.99 44.89 12.27
C ASP A 47 -11.26 44.91 13.15
N GLU A 48 -12.35 44.29 12.66
CA GLU A 48 -13.61 44.09 13.38
C GLU A 48 -13.66 42.75 14.12
N LEU A 49 -12.57 42.00 14.25
CA LEU A 49 -12.51 40.82 15.13
C LEU A 49 -12.48 41.27 16.60
N PRO A 50 -13.30 40.71 17.51
CA PRO A 50 -13.32 41.16 18.90
C PRO A 50 -12.05 40.71 19.62
N ASP A 51 -11.50 41.56 20.48
CA ASP A 51 -10.57 41.07 21.50
C ASP A 51 -11.32 40.26 22.57
N ARG A 52 -10.57 39.59 23.45
CA ARG A 52 -11.17 38.72 24.46
C ARG A 52 -12.11 39.47 25.41
N GLY A 53 -11.80 40.72 25.76
CA GLY A 53 -12.62 41.51 26.68
C GLY A 53 -13.95 41.90 26.05
N THR A 54 -13.90 42.38 24.80
CA THR A 54 -15.05 42.73 23.98
C THR A 54 -15.96 41.52 23.77
N TRP A 55 -15.37 40.37 23.38
CA TRP A 55 -16.14 39.15 23.18
C TRP A 55 -16.86 38.70 24.46
N LEU A 56 -16.19 38.74 25.62
CA LEU A 56 -16.83 38.38 26.90
C LEU A 56 -17.98 39.33 27.27
N PHE A 57 -17.80 40.63 27.06
CA PHE A 57 -18.85 41.62 27.30
C PHE A 57 -20.08 41.40 26.40
N GLU A 58 -19.86 41.10 25.12
CA GLU A 58 -20.94 40.82 24.17
C GLU A 58 -21.65 39.50 24.50
N MET A 59 -20.93 38.48 24.98
CA MET A 59 -21.51 37.24 25.50
C MET A 59 -22.38 37.47 26.74
N GLU A 60 -21.91 38.25 27.71
CA GLU A 60 -22.65 38.59 28.93
C GLU A 60 -23.95 39.33 28.56
N THR A 61 -23.85 40.33 27.69
CA THR A 61 -25.01 41.10 27.20
C THR A 61 -26.05 40.21 26.49
N LEU A 62 -25.60 39.23 25.68
CA LEU A 62 -26.49 38.26 25.02
C LEU A 62 -27.20 37.34 26.03
N LEU A 63 -26.49 36.89 27.06
CA LEU A 63 -27.03 36.00 28.10
C LEU A 63 -28.00 36.73 29.04
N ASP A 64 -27.67 37.94 29.45
CA ASP A 64 -28.54 38.79 30.28
C ASP A 64 -29.81 39.18 29.50
N GLY A 65 -29.67 39.44 28.20
CA GLY A 65 -30.80 39.78 27.32
C GLY A 65 -31.32 41.20 27.55
N ILE A 66 -30.56 42.03 28.25
CA ILE A 66 -30.85 43.44 28.54
C ILE A 66 -29.65 44.25 28.07
N VAL A 67 -29.90 45.33 27.32
CA VAL A 67 -28.88 46.35 27.03
C VAL A 67 -29.20 47.57 27.88
N VAL A 68 -28.25 47.95 28.74
CA VAL A 68 -28.34 49.20 29.50
C VAL A 68 -27.87 50.33 28.60
N THR A 69 -28.76 51.27 28.28
CA THR A 69 -28.42 52.45 27.48
C THR A 69 -28.30 53.68 28.37
N GLU A 70 -27.22 54.43 28.23
CA GLU A 70 -27.10 55.79 28.77
C GLU A 70 -27.57 56.79 27.71
N ARG A 71 -28.58 57.60 28.03
CA ARG A 71 -28.86 58.82 27.26
C ARG A 71 -27.99 59.96 27.80
N VAL A 72 -27.07 60.46 26.99
CA VAL A 72 -26.64 61.85 27.12
C VAL A 72 -27.76 62.69 26.53
N THR A 73 -28.51 63.39 27.39
CA THR A 73 -29.47 64.39 26.91
C THR A 73 -28.67 65.59 26.42
N GLU A 74 -28.75 65.90 25.12
CA GLU A 74 -28.35 67.20 24.61
C GLU A 74 -29.24 68.24 25.29
N ALA A 75 -28.64 69.00 26.21
CA ALA A 75 -29.26 70.13 26.86
C ALA A 75 -29.60 71.18 25.79
N ALA A 76 -30.88 71.25 25.42
CA ALA A 76 -31.42 72.41 24.74
C ALA A 76 -31.48 73.56 25.75
N GLU A 77 -30.79 74.64 25.41
CA GLU A 77 -30.80 75.93 26.08
C GLU A 77 -32.23 76.40 26.36
N GLN A 78 -32.61 76.49 27.65
CA GLN A 78 -33.44 77.57 28.19
C GLN A 78 -33.36 77.58 29.72
N ALA A 79 -32.82 78.67 30.24
CA ALA A 79 -32.65 78.94 31.66
C ALA A 79 -34.01 79.08 32.38
N THR A 80 -34.13 78.50 33.57
CA THR A 80 -34.32 79.23 34.85
C THR A 80 -34.23 78.27 36.05
N GLY A 81 -33.16 78.44 36.82
CA GLY A 81 -33.07 78.26 38.28
C GLY A 81 -33.61 76.97 38.93
N ASP A 82 -32.73 76.00 39.15
CA ASP A 82 -32.64 75.30 40.44
C ASP A 82 -31.22 74.74 40.63
N LEU A 83 -30.56 75.05 41.75
CA LEU A 83 -29.12 74.80 41.97
C LEU A 83 -28.84 73.51 42.77
N PHE A 84 -29.86 72.65 42.95
CA PHE A 84 -29.78 71.38 43.67
C PHE A 84 -30.73 70.30 43.11
N ALA A 85 -30.81 70.13 41.80
CA ALA A 85 -31.44 68.95 41.22
C ALA A 85 -30.38 67.87 40.95
N ASP A 86 -30.53 66.73 41.62
CA ASP A 86 -29.82 65.47 41.36
C ASP A 86 -29.70 65.24 39.84
N GLU A 87 -28.48 65.01 39.33
CA GLU A 87 -28.29 64.50 37.96
C GLU A 87 -28.86 63.08 37.91
N GLY A 88 -30.17 62.99 37.70
CA GLY A 88 -30.86 61.73 37.47
C GLY A 88 -30.37 61.10 36.18
N MET A 89 -29.34 60.26 36.28
CA MET A 89 -29.01 59.27 35.25
C MET A 89 -30.21 58.35 35.07
N VAL A 90 -31.04 58.63 34.06
CA VAL A 90 -32.12 57.73 33.64
C VAL A 90 -31.48 56.63 32.78
N ARG A 91 -31.21 55.47 33.38
CA ARG A 91 -30.81 54.25 32.67
C ARG A 91 -32.05 53.64 32.04
N GLU A 92 -32.11 53.59 30.71
CA GLU A 92 -33.18 52.91 30.00
C GLU A 92 -32.71 51.47 29.69
N GLU A 93 -33.31 50.50 30.38
CA GLU A 93 -33.09 49.06 30.14
C GLU A 93 -33.95 48.62 28.95
N SER A 94 -33.31 48.36 27.81
CA SER A 94 -33.99 47.83 26.63
C SER A 94 -33.83 46.31 26.57
N SER A 95 -34.94 45.59 26.66
CA SER A 95 -34.95 44.13 26.48
C SER A 95 -34.69 43.75 25.02
N LEU A 96 -33.73 42.84 24.81
CA LEU A 96 -33.36 42.28 23.51
C LEU A 96 -34.41 41.32 22.94
N PHE A 97 -35.39 40.92 23.75
CA PHE A 97 -36.43 39.96 23.38
C PHE A 97 -37.82 40.60 23.42
N SER A 98 -38.68 40.24 22.46
CA SER A 98 -40.10 40.56 22.47
C SER A 98 -40.85 39.80 23.58
N GLY A 99 -42.04 40.27 23.97
CA GLY A 99 -42.88 39.59 24.96
C GLY A 99 -43.33 38.17 24.55
N ALA A 100 -43.09 37.77 23.29
CA ALA A 100 -43.31 36.43 22.75
C ALA A 100 -42.02 35.59 22.68
N GLY A 101 -40.92 36.03 23.30
CA GLY A 101 -39.66 35.29 23.38
C GLY A 101 -38.74 35.39 22.16
N ARG A 102 -39.14 36.10 21.09
CA ARG A 102 -38.33 36.30 19.87
C ARG A 102 -37.34 37.46 20.02
N LEU A 103 -36.11 37.26 19.62
CA LEU A 103 -35.05 38.27 19.57
C LEU A 103 -35.39 39.40 18.58
N LYS A 104 -35.17 40.66 19.00
CA LYS A 104 -35.24 41.83 18.11
C LYS A 104 -33.88 42.10 17.48
N THR A 105 -33.63 41.52 16.31
CA THR A 105 -32.36 41.65 15.57
C THR A 105 -31.96 43.11 15.31
N ASP A 106 -32.93 43.99 15.02
CA ASP A 106 -32.67 45.41 14.75
C ASP A 106 -32.13 46.16 15.97
N VAL A 107 -32.59 45.81 17.17
CA VAL A 107 -32.08 46.38 18.44
C VAL A 107 -30.72 45.77 18.76
N LEU A 108 -30.56 44.47 18.53
CA LEU A 108 -29.32 43.76 18.79
C LEU A 108 -28.16 44.31 17.95
N PHE A 109 -28.34 44.45 16.63
CA PHE A 109 -27.29 44.94 15.73
C PHE A 109 -26.99 46.43 15.92
N ARG A 110 -27.95 47.22 16.44
CA ARG A 110 -27.70 48.62 16.76
C ARG A 110 -26.74 48.79 17.94
N HIS A 111 -26.85 47.93 18.95
CA HIS A 111 -26.02 48.01 20.15
C HIS A 111 -24.75 47.17 20.04
N LEU A 112 -24.82 46.05 19.32
CA LEU A 112 -23.73 45.11 19.09
C LEU A 112 -23.55 44.91 17.57
N PRO A 113 -22.95 45.88 16.85
CA PRO A 113 -22.86 45.86 15.38
C PRO A 113 -22.11 44.63 14.85
N ARG A 114 -21.16 44.11 15.63
CA ARG A 114 -20.38 42.91 15.33
C ARG A 114 -21.26 41.65 15.14
N LEU A 115 -22.43 41.61 15.79
CA LEU A 115 -23.38 40.50 15.64
C LEU A 115 -24.08 40.47 14.28
N ALA A 116 -24.08 41.57 13.52
CA ALA A 116 -24.56 41.54 12.13
C ALA A 116 -23.63 40.70 11.23
N ILE A 117 -22.32 40.71 11.50
CA ILE A 117 -21.35 39.85 10.83
C ILE A 117 -21.58 38.39 11.23
N VAL A 118 -21.80 38.14 12.51
CA VAL A 118 -22.13 36.80 13.03
C VAL A 118 -23.41 36.25 12.38
N ASP A 119 -24.44 37.07 12.20
CA ASP A 119 -25.69 36.68 11.53
C ASP A 119 -25.45 36.24 10.08
N ALA A 120 -24.63 36.99 9.34
CA ALA A 120 -24.26 36.67 7.96
C ALA A 120 -23.51 35.33 7.88
N LEU A 121 -22.50 35.14 8.73
CA LEU A 121 -21.70 33.91 8.80
C LEU A 121 -22.55 32.70 9.20
N LYS A 122 -23.44 32.87 10.19
CA LYS A 122 -24.39 31.84 10.59
C LYS A 122 -25.29 31.42 9.44
N LYS A 123 -25.83 32.35 8.66
CA LYS A 123 -26.71 32.05 7.52
C LYS A 123 -25.96 31.34 6.39
N GLN A 124 -24.70 31.72 6.18
CA GLN A 124 -23.83 31.13 5.17
C GLN A 124 -23.43 29.70 5.53
N HIS A 125 -22.88 29.48 6.73
CA HIS A 125 -22.30 28.19 7.13
C HIS A 125 -23.26 27.24 7.84
N ARG A 126 -24.41 27.74 8.34
CA ARG A 126 -25.47 26.96 8.98
C ARG A 126 -24.97 26.04 10.09
N PHE A 127 -24.31 26.62 11.10
CA PHE A 127 -23.77 25.88 12.24
C PHE A 127 -24.84 25.02 12.92
N PHE A 128 -24.46 23.79 13.28
CA PHE A 128 -25.36 22.81 13.89
C PHE A 128 -24.88 22.43 15.30
N HIS A 129 -25.73 22.65 16.30
CA HIS A 129 -25.39 22.49 17.72
C HIS A 129 -26.16 21.31 18.33
N TRP A 130 -25.56 20.12 18.28
CA TRP A 130 -26.22 18.86 18.71
C TRP A 130 -26.87 18.93 20.09
N ASP A 131 -26.16 19.41 21.10
CA ASP A 131 -26.62 19.47 22.49
C ASP A 131 -27.82 20.43 22.67
N LEU A 132 -27.94 21.42 21.78
CA LEU A 132 -29.03 22.39 21.80
C LEU A 132 -30.25 21.88 21.03
N GLU A 133 -30.04 21.26 19.86
CA GLU A 133 -31.14 20.74 19.03
C GLU A 133 -31.79 19.47 19.63
N PHE A 134 -31.05 18.72 20.45
CA PHE A 134 -31.52 17.48 21.11
C PHE A 134 -31.45 17.58 22.64
N CYS A 135 -31.65 18.76 23.21
CA CYS A 135 -31.40 19.04 24.63
C CYS A 135 -32.17 18.12 25.61
N ASP A 136 -33.41 17.76 25.27
CA ASP A 136 -34.25 16.83 26.00
C ASP A 136 -33.71 15.39 25.96
N LEU A 137 -33.23 14.94 24.79
CA LEU A 137 -32.56 13.63 24.67
C LEU A 137 -31.31 13.56 25.56
N PHE A 138 -30.48 14.61 25.55
CA PHE A 138 -29.29 14.67 26.40
C PHE A 138 -29.64 14.75 27.89
N ALA A 139 -30.67 15.51 28.26
CA ALA A 139 -31.11 15.63 29.65
C ALA A 139 -31.71 14.33 30.20
N GLU A 140 -32.54 13.63 29.41
CA GLU A 140 -33.26 12.43 29.87
C GLU A 140 -32.48 11.13 29.69
N ARG A 141 -31.71 11.00 28.60
CA ARG A 141 -31.04 9.75 28.19
C ARG A 141 -29.52 9.84 28.16
N GLY A 142 -28.95 11.05 28.24
CA GLY A 142 -27.51 11.26 28.18
C GLY A 142 -26.91 11.13 26.78
N GLY A 143 -27.73 11.10 25.72
CA GLY A 143 -27.28 11.02 24.32
C GLY A 143 -28.02 9.99 23.46
N PHE A 144 -27.39 9.57 22.37
CA PHE A 144 -27.95 8.63 21.39
C PHE A 144 -27.60 7.18 21.71
N ASP A 145 -28.59 6.29 21.66
CA ASP A 145 -28.40 4.84 21.85
C ASP A 145 -27.77 4.16 20.62
N LEU A 146 -28.06 4.67 19.42
CA LEU A 146 -27.57 4.13 18.16
C LEU A 146 -27.26 5.27 17.17
N MET A 147 -26.06 5.24 16.59
CA MET A 147 -25.65 6.13 15.51
C MET A 147 -25.16 5.29 14.34
N LEU A 148 -25.74 5.48 13.15
CA LEU A 148 -25.33 4.75 11.94
C LEU A 148 -25.06 5.76 10.82
N GLY A 149 -24.01 5.56 10.04
CA GLY A 149 -23.75 6.43 8.90
C GLY A 149 -22.57 6.05 8.03
N ASN A 150 -22.46 6.75 6.90
CA ASN A 150 -21.28 6.78 6.04
C ASN A 150 -20.72 8.21 6.09
N PRO A 151 -19.85 8.54 7.07
CA PRO A 151 -19.28 9.88 7.15
C PRO A 151 -18.55 10.24 5.84
N PRO A 152 -18.54 11.51 5.41
CA PRO A 152 -17.95 11.92 4.14
C PRO A 152 -16.43 11.68 4.08
N TRP A 153 -15.94 11.13 2.96
CA TRP A 153 -14.52 10.80 2.72
C TRP A 153 -13.74 11.97 2.10
N LEU A 154 -14.05 13.19 2.53
CA LEU A 154 -13.51 14.41 1.95
C LEU A 154 -12.34 14.94 2.77
N LYS A 155 -11.20 15.13 2.10
CA LYS A 155 -10.11 15.95 2.63
C LYS A 155 -10.48 17.41 2.44
N VAL A 156 -10.53 18.17 3.54
CA VAL A 156 -10.77 19.60 3.48
C VAL A 156 -9.44 20.25 3.13
N GLU A 157 -9.25 20.59 1.85
CA GLU A 157 -8.05 21.24 1.34
C GLU A 157 -8.46 22.35 0.38
N TRP A 158 -7.78 23.49 0.46
CA TRP A 158 -7.96 24.57 -0.47
C TRP A 158 -7.47 24.16 -1.88
N GLN A 159 -8.38 24.16 -2.84
CA GLN A 159 -8.07 23.85 -4.25
C GLN A 159 -8.41 25.06 -5.13
N GLU A 160 -7.46 25.98 -5.24
CA GLU A 160 -7.57 27.19 -6.07
C GLU A 160 -8.06 26.89 -7.51
N ALA A 161 -7.58 25.80 -8.11
CA ALA A 161 -7.94 25.42 -9.48
C ALA A 161 -9.43 25.06 -9.65
N GLY A 162 -10.13 24.64 -8.59
CA GLY A 162 -11.57 24.34 -8.66
C GLY A 162 -12.40 25.60 -8.86
N VAL A 163 -12.17 26.61 -8.02
CA VAL A 163 -12.89 27.90 -8.10
C VAL A 163 -12.52 28.65 -9.37
N LEU A 164 -11.23 28.70 -9.73
CA LEU A 164 -10.80 29.35 -10.96
C LEU A 164 -11.26 28.59 -12.22
N GLY A 165 -11.35 27.26 -12.15
CA GLY A 165 -11.77 26.40 -13.25
C GLY A 165 -13.22 26.56 -13.68
N ASP A 166 -14.12 26.89 -12.75
CA ASP A 166 -15.52 27.17 -13.04
C ASP A 166 -15.71 28.41 -13.94
N TYR A 167 -14.74 29.33 -13.92
CA TYR A 167 -14.75 30.57 -14.69
C TYR A 167 -13.79 30.51 -15.90
N GLU A 168 -12.63 29.86 -15.75
CA GLU A 168 -11.64 29.67 -16.80
C GLU A 168 -11.18 28.19 -16.85
N PRO A 169 -11.74 27.38 -17.77
CA PRO A 169 -11.44 25.96 -17.88
C PRO A 169 -9.95 25.63 -18.11
N GLU A 170 -9.14 26.57 -18.61
CA GLU A 170 -7.71 26.33 -18.84
C GLU A 170 -6.93 26.01 -17.54
N PHE A 171 -7.44 26.44 -16.36
CA PHE A 171 -6.87 26.06 -15.05
C PHE A 171 -6.94 24.55 -14.75
N VAL A 172 -7.90 23.84 -15.34
CA VAL A 172 -8.17 22.42 -15.06
C VAL A 172 -7.76 21.51 -16.22
N LEU A 173 -7.91 21.98 -17.47
CA LEU A 173 -7.72 21.16 -18.67
C LEU A 173 -6.26 20.99 -19.10
N ARG A 174 -5.33 21.87 -18.69
CA ARG A 174 -3.93 21.84 -19.12
C ARG A 174 -2.96 21.80 -17.95
N LYS A 175 -1.91 20.98 -18.05
CA LYS A 175 -0.76 21.02 -17.14
C LYS A 175 0.11 22.25 -17.43
N LEU A 176 -0.28 23.40 -16.91
CA LEU A 176 0.50 24.65 -17.01
C LEU A 176 1.60 24.71 -15.94
N SER A 177 2.69 25.44 -16.23
CA SER A 177 3.73 25.72 -15.22
C SER A 177 3.21 26.71 -14.17
N ALA A 178 3.77 26.67 -12.96
CA ALA A 178 3.38 27.57 -11.86
C ALA A 178 3.45 29.06 -12.25
N SER A 179 4.44 29.45 -13.06
CA SER A 179 4.58 30.81 -13.58
C SER A 179 3.44 31.21 -14.54
N LYS A 180 2.99 30.29 -15.40
CA LYS A 180 1.88 30.54 -16.34
C LYS A 180 0.54 30.60 -15.62
N LEU A 181 0.36 29.75 -14.59
CA LEU A 181 -0.84 29.79 -13.73
C LEU A 181 -0.96 31.13 -13.00
N ALA A 182 0.15 31.67 -12.47
CA ALA A 182 0.14 32.96 -11.79
C ALA A 182 -0.24 34.12 -12.71
N MET A 183 0.25 34.12 -13.96
CA MET A 183 -0.13 35.12 -14.97
C MET A 183 -1.61 34.98 -15.35
N LEU A 184 -2.05 33.76 -15.69
CA LEU A 184 -3.44 33.49 -16.06
C LEU A 184 -4.39 33.95 -14.95
N ARG A 185 -4.05 33.71 -13.68
CA ARG A 185 -4.86 34.14 -12.53
C ARG A 185 -5.02 35.66 -12.47
N ALA A 186 -3.92 36.40 -12.64
CA ALA A 186 -3.97 37.87 -12.64
C ALA A 186 -4.82 38.39 -13.80
N ASP A 187 -4.70 37.77 -14.99
CA ASP A 187 -5.48 38.13 -16.16
C ASP A 187 -6.99 37.82 -15.97
N THR A 188 -7.33 36.67 -15.38
CA THR A 188 -8.72 36.28 -15.12
C THR A 188 -9.36 37.17 -14.05
N PHE A 189 -8.65 37.52 -12.97
CA PHE A 189 -9.16 38.48 -11.98
C PHE A 189 -9.42 39.86 -12.58
N ASN A 190 -8.53 40.35 -13.43
CA ASN A 190 -8.75 41.61 -14.15
C ASN A 190 -9.96 41.57 -15.09
N ALA A 191 -10.22 40.41 -15.71
CA ALA A 191 -11.35 40.23 -16.62
C ALA A 191 -12.70 40.05 -15.89
N ILE A 192 -12.69 39.42 -14.70
CA ILE A 192 -13.89 39.08 -13.93
C ILE A 192 -13.69 39.47 -12.45
N PRO A 193 -13.97 40.73 -12.06
CA PRO A 193 -13.76 41.17 -10.68
C PRO A 193 -14.56 40.37 -9.63
N ALA A 194 -15.77 39.91 -9.97
CA ALA A 194 -16.59 39.08 -9.09
C ALA A 194 -15.97 37.70 -8.77
N LEU A 195 -15.00 37.24 -9.57
CA LEU A 195 -14.26 36.01 -9.30
C LEU A 195 -13.33 36.17 -8.11
N GLU A 196 -12.74 37.36 -7.92
CA GLU A 196 -11.83 37.61 -6.81
C GLU A 196 -12.58 37.53 -5.47
N ASP A 197 -13.79 38.07 -5.40
CA ASP A 197 -14.65 37.98 -4.20
C ASP A 197 -15.09 36.53 -3.93
N ALA A 198 -15.50 35.79 -4.96
CA ALA A 198 -15.86 34.38 -4.85
C ALA A 198 -14.67 33.53 -4.39
N TRP A 199 -13.48 33.78 -4.95
CA TRP A 199 -12.23 33.13 -4.57
C TRP A 199 -11.88 33.40 -3.10
N ARG A 200 -11.99 34.64 -2.64
CA ARG A 200 -11.72 35.02 -1.24
C ARG A 200 -12.70 34.33 -0.29
N SER A 201 -14.00 34.37 -0.60
CA SER A 201 -15.03 33.73 0.24
C SER A 201 -14.82 32.22 0.35
N GLU A 202 -14.49 31.53 -0.74
CA GLU A 202 -14.20 30.10 -0.71
C GLU A 202 -12.90 29.78 0.04
N TYR A 203 -11.87 30.61 -0.13
CA TYR A 203 -10.61 30.49 0.61
C TYR A 203 -10.84 30.65 2.12
N GLU A 204 -11.56 31.69 2.54
CA GLU A 204 -11.93 31.95 3.94
C GLU A 204 -12.72 30.80 4.55
N GLY A 205 -13.72 30.27 3.83
CA GLY A 205 -14.50 29.11 4.26
C GLY A 205 -13.64 27.86 4.42
N CYS A 206 -12.76 27.58 3.45
CA CYS A 206 -11.87 26.42 3.47
C CYS A 206 -10.81 26.51 4.60
N GLU A 207 -10.13 27.64 4.73
CA GLU A 207 -9.12 27.87 5.77
C GLU A 207 -9.74 27.90 7.17
N GLY A 208 -10.89 28.56 7.34
CA GLY A 208 -11.64 28.57 8.59
C GLY A 208 -12.04 27.17 9.04
N MET A 209 -12.56 26.36 8.11
CA MET A 209 -12.90 24.96 8.38
C MET A 209 -11.66 24.13 8.73
N GLN A 210 -10.57 24.26 7.97
CA GLN A 210 -9.32 23.55 8.27
C GLN A 210 -8.78 23.92 9.65
N ASN A 211 -8.76 25.20 10.01
CA ASN A 211 -8.32 25.67 11.32
C ASN A 211 -9.21 25.12 12.43
N PHE A 212 -10.53 25.14 12.25
CA PHE A 212 -11.49 24.59 13.21
C PHE A 212 -11.27 23.09 13.44
N LEU A 213 -11.10 22.31 12.37
CA LEU A 213 -10.94 20.86 12.44
C LEU A 213 -9.56 20.44 12.99
N ASN A 214 -8.52 21.25 12.76
CA ASN A 214 -7.17 21.00 13.26
C ASN A 214 -6.91 21.57 14.68
N ALA A 215 -7.83 22.38 15.20
CA ALA A 215 -7.69 22.96 16.52
C ALA A 215 -7.72 21.89 17.62
N GLN A 216 -6.70 21.90 18.48
CA GLN A 216 -6.58 20.97 19.62
C GLN A 216 -7.78 21.04 20.57
N GLN A 217 -8.39 22.22 20.70
CA GLN A 217 -9.55 22.47 21.53
C GLN A 217 -10.78 21.70 21.06
N ASN A 218 -10.90 21.49 19.74
CA ASN A 218 -12.06 20.84 19.12
C ASN A 218 -11.81 19.33 18.91
N TYR A 219 -10.62 18.97 18.40
CA TYR A 219 -10.27 17.60 18.04
C TYR A 219 -8.89 17.19 18.59
N PRO A 220 -8.73 17.06 19.92
CA PRO A 220 -7.43 16.79 20.54
C PRO A 220 -6.81 15.46 20.11
N VAL A 221 -7.62 14.47 19.73
CA VAL A 221 -7.18 13.14 19.30
C VAL A 221 -6.73 13.07 17.83
N LEU A 222 -7.01 14.11 17.03
CA LEU A 222 -6.65 14.19 15.61
C LEU A 222 -5.37 15.00 15.38
N ARG A 223 -4.71 15.46 16.45
CA ARG A 223 -3.50 16.27 16.36
C ARG A 223 -2.42 15.55 15.55
N GLY A 224 -1.90 16.23 14.52
CA GLY A 224 -0.81 15.71 13.68
C GLY A 224 -1.23 14.68 12.63
N VAL A 225 -2.53 14.37 12.55
CA VAL A 225 -3.12 13.51 11.51
C VAL A 225 -3.72 14.40 10.42
N GLN A 226 -3.60 14.01 9.15
CA GLN A 226 -4.22 14.76 8.06
C GLN A 226 -5.74 14.82 8.25
N THR A 227 -6.30 16.01 8.16
CA THR A 227 -7.73 16.28 8.34
C THR A 227 -8.54 15.64 7.22
N ASN A 228 -9.41 14.71 7.60
CA ASN A 228 -10.44 14.17 6.72
C ASN A 228 -11.73 14.09 7.53
N LEU A 229 -12.85 14.49 6.93
CA LEU A 229 -14.10 14.67 7.67
C LEU A 229 -14.53 13.41 8.42
N TYR A 230 -14.42 12.22 7.83
CA TYR A 230 -14.80 10.99 8.51
C TYR A 230 -14.06 10.76 9.85
N LYS A 231 -12.80 11.21 9.96
CA LYS A 231 -12.03 11.11 11.21
C LYS A 231 -12.63 11.98 12.32
N CYS A 232 -13.28 13.09 11.95
CA CYS A 232 -13.91 14.04 12.87
C CYS A 232 -15.26 13.53 13.39
N PHE A 233 -15.92 12.62 12.68
CA PHE A 233 -17.17 12.01 13.14
C PHE A 233 -16.96 11.02 14.30
N LEU A 234 -15.78 10.39 14.41
CA LEU A 234 -15.54 9.40 15.47
C LEU A 234 -15.59 10.05 16.86
N PRO A 235 -14.84 11.14 17.16
CA PRO A 235 -14.92 11.79 18.47
C PRO A 235 -16.31 12.38 18.76
N GLN A 236 -17.01 12.86 17.74
CA GLN A 236 -18.39 13.34 17.91
C GLN A 236 -19.33 12.21 18.31
N ALA A 237 -19.25 11.04 17.67
CA ALA A 237 -20.08 9.90 18.03
C ALA A 237 -19.81 9.41 19.48
N TRP A 238 -18.56 9.44 19.92
CA TRP A 238 -18.21 9.10 21.31
C TRP A 238 -18.78 10.10 22.31
N ARG A 239 -18.81 11.39 21.94
CA ARG A 239 -19.34 12.48 22.77
C ARG A 239 -20.87 12.45 22.85
N LEU A 240 -21.52 12.15 21.73
CA LEU A 240 -22.96 12.23 21.57
C LEU A 240 -23.68 10.93 21.98
N GLY A 241 -22.97 9.80 22.08
CA GLY A 241 -23.55 8.51 22.46
C GLY A 241 -23.80 8.35 23.96
N THR A 242 -24.85 7.59 24.32
CA THR A 242 -25.09 7.19 25.73
C THR A 242 -24.00 6.25 26.23
N GLN A 243 -23.94 5.97 27.55
CA GLN A 243 -22.95 5.06 28.12
C GLN A 243 -22.94 3.65 27.48
N LYS A 244 -24.10 3.18 27.01
CA LYS A 244 -24.28 1.89 26.31
C LYS A 244 -24.53 2.08 24.81
N GLY A 245 -24.34 3.29 24.29
CA GLY A 245 -24.59 3.64 22.91
C GLY A 245 -23.61 2.95 21.96
N VAL A 246 -24.11 2.64 20.76
CA VAL A 246 -23.35 1.99 19.69
C VAL A 246 -23.30 2.90 18.47
N ALA A 247 -22.12 3.04 17.87
CA ALA A 247 -21.95 3.73 16.60
C ALA A 247 -21.43 2.77 15.53
N GLY A 248 -22.10 2.71 14.38
CA GLY A 248 -21.71 1.94 13.21
C GLY A 248 -21.36 2.87 12.04
N PHE A 249 -20.10 2.85 11.60
CA PHE A 249 -19.65 3.72 10.51
C PHE A 249 -18.98 2.96 9.38
N LEU A 250 -19.32 3.39 8.15
CA LEU A 250 -18.60 3.03 6.93
C LEU A 250 -17.56 4.11 6.64
N HIS A 251 -16.26 3.79 6.68
CA HIS A 251 -15.22 4.77 6.36
C HIS A 251 -13.91 4.13 5.85
N PRO A 252 -12.99 4.92 5.27
CA PRO A 252 -11.71 4.42 4.78
C PRO A 252 -10.77 3.92 5.89
N GLU A 253 -9.79 3.11 5.52
CA GLU A 253 -8.84 2.46 6.45
C GLU A 253 -7.81 3.41 7.10
N GLY A 254 -7.77 4.68 6.68
CA GLY A 254 -6.72 5.65 7.02
C GLY A 254 -6.57 6.01 8.50
N ILE A 255 -7.37 5.45 9.41
CA ILE A 255 -7.18 5.57 10.87
C ILE A 255 -6.32 4.44 11.44
N TYR A 256 -6.22 3.32 10.72
CA TYR A 256 -5.59 2.09 11.16
C TYR A 256 -4.13 1.97 10.68
N ASP A 257 -3.79 2.52 9.52
CA ASP A 257 -2.49 2.35 8.86
C ASP A 257 -1.59 3.61 8.87
N ASP A 258 -2.16 4.79 9.14
CA ASP A 258 -1.42 6.07 9.16
C ASP A 258 -0.30 6.05 10.22
N PRO A 259 0.99 6.20 9.85
CA PRO A 259 2.09 6.23 10.81
C PRO A 259 1.95 7.31 11.89
N LYS A 260 1.28 8.44 11.59
CA LYS A 260 1.04 9.53 12.56
C LYS A 260 -0.26 9.36 13.36
N GLY A 261 -1.04 8.34 13.05
CA GLY A 261 -2.36 8.07 13.66
C GLY A 261 -2.35 7.43 15.05
N GLY A 262 -1.20 7.26 15.71
CA GLY A 262 -1.08 6.52 16.96
C GLY A 262 -1.98 7.03 18.09
N GLN A 263 -2.11 8.34 18.26
CA GLN A 263 -2.99 8.93 19.28
C GLN A 263 -4.47 8.66 19.00
N LEU A 264 -4.88 8.71 17.72
CA LEU A 264 -6.24 8.39 17.33
C LEU A 264 -6.55 6.91 17.59
N ARG A 265 -5.63 6.01 17.21
CA ARG A 265 -5.76 4.57 17.49
C ARG A 265 -5.89 4.26 18.97
N ALA A 266 -5.13 4.96 19.82
CA ALA A 266 -5.23 4.83 21.27
C ALA A 266 -6.63 5.14 21.82
N ALA A 267 -7.34 6.07 21.19
CA ALA A 267 -8.72 6.39 21.54
C ALA A 267 -9.74 5.42 20.89
N VAL A 268 -9.43 4.91 19.71
CA VAL A 268 -10.29 4.02 18.90
C VAL A 268 -10.34 2.61 19.46
N TYR A 269 -9.22 1.94 19.70
CA TYR A 269 -9.18 0.51 20.03
C TYR A 269 -9.96 0.11 21.31
N PRO A 270 -9.97 0.90 22.40
CA PRO A 270 -10.81 0.63 23.56
C PRO A 270 -12.32 0.64 23.26
N ARG A 271 -12.73 1.32 22.17
CA ARG A 271 -14.12 1.51 21.76
C ARG A 271 -14.53 0.60 20.61
N LEU A 272 -13.58 0.18 19.77
CA LEU A 272 -13.84 -0.71 18.64
C LEU A 272 -14.31 -2.08 19.14
N ARG A 273 -15.34 -2.64 18.50
CA ARG A 273 -15.91 -3.96 18.79
C ARG A 273 -15.93 -4.88 17.57
N ALA A 274 -16.04 -4.30 16.37
CA ALA A 274 -15.88 -5.03 15.12
C ALA A 274 -15.28 -4.13 14.04
N HIS A 275 -14.37 -4.70 13.26
CA HIS A 275 -13.74 -4.08 12.10
C HIS A 275 -13.77 -5.05 10.92
N PHE A 276 -14.54 -4.72 9.90
CA PHE A 276 -14.69 -5.55 8.71
C PHE A 276 -14.24 -4.76 7.47
N GLN A 277 -13.03 -5.04 6.98
CA GLN A 277 -12.42 -4.35 5.85
C GLN A 277 -12.84 -4.99 4.52
N PHE A 278 -13.29 -4.12 3.62
CA PHE A 278 -13.72 -4.42 2.27
C PHE A 278 -12.76 -3.87 1.20
N GLN A 279 -12.77 -4.50 0.03
CA GLN A 279 -12.23 -3.96 -1.21
C GLN A 279 -13.35 -3.92 -2.25
N ASN A 280 -13.47 -2.81 -3.00
CA ASN A 280 -14.57 -2.61 -3.96
C ASN A 280 -14.40 -3.39 -5.28
N GLU A 281 -13.74 -4.55 -5.26
CA GLU A 281 -13.39 -5.31 -6.47
C GLU A 281 -14.60 -5.96 -7.18
N LEU A 282 -15.74 -6.10 -6.48
CA LEU A 282 -17.03 -6.48 -7.06
C LEU A 282 -17.85 -5.27 -7.56
N ASN A 283 -17.30 -4.05 -7.45
CA ASN A 283 -17.98 -2.80 -7.79
C ASN A 283 -19.35 -2.65 -7.12
N LEU A 284 -19.44 -2.98 -5.82
CA LEU A 284 -20.66 -2.76 -5.03
C LEU A 284 -21.02 -1.27 -4.99
N PHE A 285 -20.00 -0.40 -5.05
CA PHE A 285 -20.13 1.03 -5.29
C PHE A 285 -19.53 1.37 -6.65
N VAL A 286 -20.37 1.50 -7.69
CA VAL A 286 -19.91 1.67 -9.10
C VAL A 286 -19.11 2.95 -9.32
N GLU A 287 -19.38 4.00 -8.55
CA GLU A 287 -18.73 5.31 -8.67
C GLU A 287 -17.39 5.39 -7.90
N VAL A 288 -17.03 4.34 -7.18
CA VAL A 288 -15.81 4.27 -6.37
C VAL A 288 -14.80 3.35 -7.06
N ASP A 289 -13.53 3.75 -7.07
CA ASP A 289 -12.45 2.94 -7.61
C ASP A 289 -12.49 1.51 -7.03
N HIS A 290 -12.31 0.50 -7.88
CA HIS A 290 -12.45 -0.89 -7.48
C HIS A 290 -11.36 -1.34 -6.47
N HIS A 291 -10.23 -0.63 -6.41
CA HIS A 291 -9.18 -0.86 -5.43
C HIS A 291 -9.38 -0.09 -4.11
N ALA A 292 -10.43 0.74 -4.00
CA ALA A 292 -10.69 1.49 -2.79
C ALA A 292 -10.96 0.54 -1.60
N LYS A 293 -10.28 0.83 -0.48
CA LYS A 293 -10.43 0.10 0.78
C LYS A 293 -11.23 0.92 1.78
N PHE A 294 -12.20 0.27 2.40
CA PHE A 294 -13.06 0.85 3.43
C PHE A 294 -13.48 -0.25 4.39
N SER A 295 -14.02 0.11 5.55
CA SER A 295 -14.48 -0.85 6.54
C SER A 295 -15.83 -0.47 7.12
N SER A 296 -16.56 -1.51 7.55
CA SER A 296 -17.65 -1.38 8.50
C SER A 296 -17.07 -1.47 9.91
N ASN A 297 -17.31 -0.44 10.71
CA ASN A 297 -16.70 -0.26 12.02
C ASN A 297 -17.76 -0.09 13.08
N ILE A 298 -17.74 -0.94 14.10
CA ILE A 298 -18.69 -0.90 15.21
C ILE A 298 -17.96 -0.44 16.46
N TYR A 299 -18.41 0.68 17.02
CA TYR A 299 -17.85 1.33 18.19
C TYR A 299 -18.84 1.35 19.35
N SER A 300 -18.33 1.16 20.57
CA SER A 300 -19.02 1.59 21.79
C SER A 300 -18.71 3.07 22.07
N ALA A 301 -19.68 3.80 22.63
CA ALA A 301 -19.46 5.20 23.00
C ALA A 301 -18.39 5.35 24.11
N CYS A 302 -18.47 4.51 25.14
CA CYS A 302 -17.50 4.49 26.23
C CYS A 302 -16.31 3.56 25.95
N PRO A 303 -15.09 3.94 26.40
CA PRO A 303 -13.92 3.08 26.29
C PRO A 303 -14.01 1.91 27.28
N GLY A 304 -13.63 0.72 26.82
CA GLY A 304 -13.50 -0.48 27.64
C GLY A 304 -12.10 -1.10 27.52
N SER A 305 -11.97 -2.39 27.82
CA SER A 305 -10.78 -3.15 27.45
C SER A 305 -10.68 -3.26 25.93
N VAL A 306 -9.45 -3.32 25.41
CA VAL A 306 -9.21 -3.59 23.98
C VAL A 306 -9.64 -5.03 23.68
N GLY A 307 -10.47 -5.18 22.65
CA GLY A 307 -11.00 -6.47 22.21
C GLY A 307 -12.03 -6.26 21.10
N PHE A 308 -11.75 -6.73 19.88
CA PHE A 308 -12.66 -6.64 18.75
C PHE A 308 -12.47 -7.76 17.73
N GLU A 309 -13.55 -8.07 17.01
CA GLU A 309 -13.50 -8.99 15.88
C GLU A 309 -13.00 -8.27 14.63
N HIS A 310 -12.03 -8.86 13.95
CA HIS A 310 -11.40 -8.31 12.76
C HIS A 310 -11.51 -9.30 11.59
N ILE A 311 -11.99 -8.82 10.44
CA ILE A 311 -11.93 -9.54 9.17
C ILE A 311 -11.38 -8.59 8.11
N SER A 312 -10.39 -9.06 7.35
CA SER A 312 -9.87 -8.36 6.18
C SER A 312 -10.19 -9.07 4.88
N ASN A 313 -9.96 -8.37 3.76
CA ASN A 313 -10.15 -8.85 2.40
C ASN A 313 -11.58 -9.37 2.13
N LEU A 314 -12.59 -8.61 2.58
CA LEU A 314 -13.97 -8.88 2.22
C LEU A 314 -14.29 -8.25 0.86
N TYR A 315 -15.06 -8.97 0.05
CA TYR A 315 -15.59 -8.46 -1.21
C TYR A 315 -17.12 -8.36 -1.19
N ALA A 316 -17.77 -9.12 -0.30
CA ALA A 316 -19.21 -9.17 -0.14
C ALA A 316 -19.59 -9.19 1.36
N PRO A 317 -20.62 -8.45 1.81
CA PRO A 317 -21.03 -8.43 3.22
C PRO A 317 -21.46 -9.79 3.77
N GLN A 318 -22.09 -10.64 2.96
CA GLN A 318 -22.59 -11.96 3.34
C GLN A 318 -21.47 -12.89 3.83
N THR A 319 -20.23 -12.62 3.40
CA THR A 319 -19.06 -13.37 3.85
C THR A 319 -18.83 -13.21 5.36
N ILE A 320 -19.24 -12.09 5.97
CA ILE A 320 -19.14 -11.89 7.43
C ILE A 320 -20.01 -12.91 8.16
N ASP A 321 -21.30 -12.99 7.81
CA ASP A 321 -22.25 -13.92 8.42
C ASP A 321 -21.78 -15.36 8.24
N ALA A 322 -21.33 -15.70 7.02
CA ALA A 322 -20.78 -17.02 6.71
C ALA A 322 -19.55 -17.37 7.56
N CYS A 323 -18.70 -16.40 7.92
CA CYS A 323 -17.56 -16.65 8.82
C CYS A 323 -18.03 -17.00 10.24
N PHE A 324 -19.05 -16.33 10.77
CA PHE A 324 -19.60 -16.59 12.12
C PHE A 324 -20.33 -17.93 12.20
N GLU A 325 -20.98 -18.36 11.12
CA GLU A 325 -21.72 -19.63 11.05
C GLU A 325 -20.82 -20.84 10.76
N HIS A 326 -19.60 -20.62 10.29
CA HIS A 326 -18.70 -21.70 9.87
C HIS A 326 -18.20 -22.58 11.04
N SER A 327 -18.13 -23.90 10.81
CA SER A 327 -17.70 -24.88 11.82
C SER A 327 -16.23 -24.76 12.23
N GLY A 328 -15.38 -24.30 11.30
CA GLY A 328 -13.93 -24.19 11.43
C GLY A 328 -13.14 -25.38 10.85
N SER A 329 -13.81 -26.31 10.17
CA SER A 329 -13.19 -27.44 9.47
C SER A 329 -12.95 -27.15 7.99
N GLY A 330 -11.90 -27.72 7.40
CA GLY A 330 -11.59 -27.60 5.98
C GLY A 330 -10.48 -26.59 5.69
N ASP A 331 -10.20 -26.40 4.40
CA ASP A 331 -9.18 -25.46 3.95
C ASP A 331 -9.68 -24.01 4.05
N ILE A 332 -8.78 -23.11 4.42
CA ILE A 332 -9.07 -21.68 4.48
C ILE A 332 -9.16 -21.14 3.05
N PRO A 333 -10.27 -20.48 2.66
CA PRO A 333 -10.43 -19.95 1.32
C PRO A 333 -9.38 -18.86 1.02
N GLY A 334 -8.84 -18.87 -0.19
CA GLY A 334 -7.93 -17.84 -0.68
C GLY A 334 -8.64 -16.51 -1.00
N LEU A 335 -7.91 -15.57 -1.59
CA LEU A 335 -8.50 -14.28 -2.04
C LEU A 335 -9.35 -14.43 -3.31
N LYS A 336 -9.04 -15.42 -4.13
CA LYS A 336 -9.69 -15.70 -5.40
C LYS A 336 -9.91 -17.20 -5.56
N ASP A 337 -11.01 -17.57 -6.21
CA ASP A 337 -11.32 -18.93 -6.61
C ASP A 337 -11.15 -19.10 -8.11
N GLU A 338 -10.77 -20.32 -8.50
CA GLU A 338 -10.74 -20.76 -9.88
C GLU A 338 -12.02 -21.54 -10.14
N ILE A 339 -12.87 -20.99 -11.02
CA ILE A 339 -14.09 -21.64 -11.47
C ILE A 339 -13.95 -22.02 -12.94
N GLU A 340 -14.27 -23.26 -13.28
CA GLU A 340 -14.37 -23.66 -14.68
C GLU A 340 -15.71 -23.20 -15.25
N SER A 341 -15.66 -22.41 -16.32
CA SER A 341 -16.84 -21.91 -17.02
C SER A 341 -16.60 -21.98 -18.52
N GLU A 342 -17.47 -22.69 -19.24
CA GLU A 342 -17.35 -22.89 -20.70
C GLU A 342 -15.99 -23.51 -21.14
N GLY A 343 -15.44 -24.42 -20.33
CA GLY A 343 -14.14 -25.04 -20.57
C GLY A 343 -12.95 -24.09 -20.42
N LYS A 344 -13.15 -22.92 -19.81
CA LYS A 344 -12.10 -21.95 -19.45
C LYS A 344 -12.06 -21.78 -17.95
N LEU A 345 -10.85 -21.80 -17.40
CA LEU A 345 -10.60 -21.46 -16.01
C LEU A 345 -10.74 -19.95 -15.84
N LYS A 346 -11.80 -19.52 -15.14
CA LYS A 346 -12.06 -18.12 -14.81
C LYS A 346 -11.76 -17.90 -13.33
N VAL A 347 -11.01 -16.85 -13.04
CA VAL A 347 -10.70 -16.46 -11.67
C VAL A 347 -11.71 -15.43 -11.19
N VAL A 348 -12.35 -15.70 -10.06
CA VAL A 348 -13.34 -14.82 -9.41
C VAL A 348 -12.91 -14.50 -7.98
N TRP A 349 -13.35 -13.35 -7.46
CA TRP A 349 -13.10 -13.00 -6.07
C TRP A 349 -13.86 -13.95 -5.13
N ASN A 350 -13.18 -14.49 -4.14
CA ASN A 350 -13.77 -15.46 -3.22
C ASN A 350 -14.70 -14.76 -2.22
N THR A 351 -15.95 -15.22 -2.11
CA THR A 351 -16.93 -14.71 -1.16
C THR A 351 -17.27 -15.70 -0.05
N SER A 352 -16.50 -16.78 0.09
CA SER A 352 -16.71 -17.84 1.07
C SER A 352 -16.26 -17.41 2.46
N GLY A 353 -17.09 -17.71 3.47
CA GLY A 353 -16.75 -17.50 4.87
C GLY A 353 -15.95 -18.68 5.44
N HIS A 354 -15.10 -18.40 6.43
CA HIS A 354 -14.41 -19.43 7.21
C HIS A 354 -14.13 -18.90 8.61
N ARG A 355 -14.27 -19.75 9.64
CA ARG A 355 -14.13 -19.34 11.05
C ARG A 355 -12.76 -18.71 11.34
N SER A 356 -11.68 -19.27 10.81
CA SER A 356 -10.32 -18.71 10.98
C SER A 356 -10.10 -17.32 10.36
N ARG A 357 -11.05 -16.80 9.57
CA ARG A 357 -11.01 -15.41 9.08
C ARG A 357 -11.44 -14.40 10.16
N LEU A 358 -12.12 -14.85 11.21
CA LEU A 358 -12.45 -14.04 12.39
C LEU A 358 -11.21 -13.98 13.28
N ILE A 359 -10.46 -12.90 13.17
CA ILE A 359 -9.29 -12.67 13.99
C ILE A 359 -9.73 -11.84 15.20
N ASN A 360 -9.58 -12.39 16.40
CA ASN A 360 -9.83 -11.64 17.61
C ASN A 360 -8.59 -10.78 17.91
N ILE A 361 -8.76 -9.45 17.94
CA ILE A 361 -7.68 -8.51 18.25
C ILE A 361 -7.82 -8.04 19.68
N ALA A 362 -6.88 -8.44 20.52
CA ALA A 362 -6.69 -7.94 21.87
C ALA A 362 -5.34 -7.22 22.00
N THR A 363 -4.97 -6.86 23.23
CA THR A 363 -3.70 -6.18 23.52
C THR A 363 -2.50 -6.98 23.00
N HIS A 364 -2.53 -8.31 23.11
CA HIS A 364 -1.44 -9.19 22.69
C HIS A 364 -1.14 -9.08 21.18
N GLU A 365 -2.18 -9.13 20.33
CA GLU A 365 -2.04 -9.01 18.88
C GLU A 365 -1.57 -7.61 18.48
N LEU A 366 -2.06 -6.57 19.16
CA LEU A 366 -1.59 -5.21 18.95
C LEU A 366 -0.11 -5.03 19.37
N GLU A 367 0.34 -5.68 20.46
CA GLU A 367 1.76 -5.69 20.84
C GLU A 367 2.62 -6.37 19.78
N LEU A 368 2.14 -7.48 19.22
CA LEU A 368 2.79 -8.14 18.09
C LEU A 368 2.91 -7.19 16.89
N PHE A 369 1.82 -6.52 16.51
CA PHE A 369 1.82 -5.61 15.37
C PHE A 369 2.71 -4.38 15.60
N ALA A 370 2.70 -3.80 16.80
CA ALA A 370 3.60 -2.71 17.16
C ALA A 370 5.08 -3.14 17.04
N ARG A 371 5.42 -4.36 17.47
CA ARG A 371 6.79 -4.87 17.34
C ARG A 371 7.22 -5.03 15.89
N LEU A 372 6.33 -5.49 15.01
CA LEU A 372 6.64 -5.81 13.62
C LEU A 372 6.61 -4.61 12.69
N TYR A 373 5.59 -3.76 12.83
CA TYR A 373 5.33 -2.71 11.87
C TYR A 373 5.74 -1.34 12.39
N ASP A 374 5.71 -1.08 13.69
CA ASP A 374 5.96 0.27 14.23
C ASP A 374 7.36 0.44 14.81
N SER A 375 7.72 1.71 15.08
CA SER A 375 8.99 2.05 15.71
C SER A 375 9.16 1.36 17.06
N LYS A 376 10.38 0.98 17.40
CA LYS A 376 10.70 0.37 18.70
C LYS A 376 10.18 1.23 19.86
N GLY A 377 9.43 0.61 20.77
CA GLY A 377 8.84 1.28 21.94
C GLY A 377 7.42 1.83 21.73
N THR A 378 6.83 1.65 20.54
CA THR A 378 5.42 2.01 20.29
C THR A 378 4.49 1.18 21.20
N PRO A 379 3.58 1.81 21.97
CA PRO A 379 2.62 1.09 22.78
C PRO A 379 1.60 0.30 21.93
N ALA A 380 1.12 -0.83 22.45
CA ALA A 380 0.14 -1.69 21.78
C ALA A 380 -1.07 -0.93 21.23
N TRP A 381 -1.68 -0.07 22.03
CA TRP A 381 -2.86 0.69 21.63
C TRP A 381 -2.59 1.76 20.55
N GLN A 382 -1.33 1.99 20.16
CA GLN A 382 -0.96 2.85 19.02
C GLN A 382 -0.54 2.04 17.78
N ALA A 383 -0.52 0.72 17.88
CA ALA A 383 -0.08 -0.18 16.81
C ALA A 383 -0.90 0.02 15.54
N ARG A 384 -0.25 -0.02 14.38
CA ARG A 384 -0.97 -0.12 13.10
C ARG A 384 -1.63 -1.48 12.97
N LEU A 385 -2.80 -1.52 12.31
CA LEU A 385 -3.56 -2.76 12.10
C LEU A 385 -3.29 -3.31 10.68
N PRO A 386 -2.56 -4.43 10.54
CA PRO A 386 -2.33 -5.05 9.23
C PRO A 386 -3.60 -5.73 8.70
N ALA A 387 -3.73 -5.82 7.37
CA ALA A 387 -4.82 -6.52 6.72
C ALA A 387 -4.52 -8.04 6.63
N LEU A 388 -4.87 -8.80 7.67
CA LEU A 388 -4.63 -10.23 7.74
C LEU A 388 -5.89 -11.03 7.42
N HIS A 389 -5.75 -12.02 6.53
CA HIS A 389 -6.88 -12.80 6.03
C HIS A 389 -7.33 -13.90 6.99
N ALA A 390 -6.40 -14.45 7.78
CA ALA A 390 -6.66 -15.59 8.65
C ALA A 390 -5.76 -15.60 9.89
N GLU A 391 -6.24 -16.21 10.97
CA GLU A 391 -5.55 -16.38 12.26
C GLU A 391 -4.18 -17.05 12.13
N GLN A 392 -4.04 -18.04 11.23
CA GLN A 392 -2.78 -18.73 10.94
C GLN A 392 -1.68 -17.77 10.51
N LEU A 393 -2.04 -16.68 9.82
CA LEU A 393 -1.07 -15.66 9.41
C LEU A 393 -0.59 -14.81 10.59
N VAL A 394 -1.41 -14.65 11.64
CA VAL A 394 -0.98 -14.00 12.90
C VAL A 394 0.09 -14.86 13.58
N ALA A 395 -0.12 -16.18 13.65
CA ALA A 395 0.86 -17.11 14.21
C ALA A 395 2.19 -17.11 13.42
N VAL A 396 2.14 -16.99 12.09
CA VAL A 396 3.34 -16.82 11.26
C VAL A 396 4.07 -15.51 11.60
N LEU A 397 3.35 -14.40 11.73
CA LEU A 397 3.94 -13.11 12.10
C LEU A 397 4.57 -13.15 13.50
N GLU A 398 3.98 -13.88 14.45
CA GLU A 398 4.56 -14.10 15.76
C GLU A 398 5.93 -14.79 15.68
N LYS A 399 6.08 -15.79 14.80
CA LYS A 399 7.37 -16.48 14.58
C LYS A 399 8.43 -15.56 14.00
N PHE A 400 8.05 -14.63 13.13
CA PHE A 400 8.94 -13.57 12.65
C PHE A 400 9.33 -12.60 13.77
N ALA A 401 8.37 -12.18 14.60
CA ALA A 401 8.61 -11.25 15.70
C ALA A 401 9.49 -11.86 16.80
N ASN A 402 9.45 -13.19 16.96
CA ASN A 402 10.23 -13.93 17.94
C ASN A 402 11.65 -14.27 17.45
N GLN A 403 12.02 -13.93 16.21
CA GLN A 403 13.41 -14.06 15.78
C GLN A 403 14.32 -13.14 16.61
N PRO A 404 15.50 -13.63 17.07
CA PRO A 404 16.32 -12.92 18.05
C PRO A 404 17.01 -11.68 17.50
N LYS A 405 17.15 -11.59 16.17
CA LYS A 405 17.85 -10.51 15.47
C LYS A 405 17.01 -9.99 14.33
N ARG A 406 17.22 -8.72 13.99
CA ARG A 406 16.77 -8.06 12.76
C ARG A 406 17.98 -7.75 11.88
N LEU A 407 17.74 -7.51 10.59
CA LEU A 407 18.80 -7.08 9.68
C LEU A 407 19.50 -5.81 10.19
N GLY A 408 18.73 -4.85 10.71
CA GLY A 408 19.26 -3.62 11.31
C GLY A 408 20.17 -3.82 12.53
N ASP A 409 20.14 -4.99 13.19
CA ASP A 409 21.08 -5.30 14.28
C ASP A 409 22.50 -5.61 13.76
N LEU A 410 22.65 -5.82 12.44
CA LEU A 410 23.94 -6.00 11.75
C LEU A 410 24.55 -4.66 11.28
N GLN A 411 24.13 -3.53 11.84
CA GLN A 411 24.68 -2.20 11.51
C GLN A 411 26.23 -2.21 11.49
N GLY A 412 26.80 -1.66 10.42
CA GLY A 412 28.25 -1.66 10.17
C GLY A 412 28.81 -2.94 9.54
N GLN A 413 28.01 -4.01 9.42
CA GLN A 413 28.38 -5.26 8.72
C GLN A 413 27.75 -5.36 7.33
N TYR A 414 26.84 -4.46 6.99
CA TYR A 414 26.27 -4.32 5.67
C TYR A 414 26.08 -2.85 5.29
N LEU A 415 25.92 -2.59 4.00
CA LEU A 415 25.54 -1.30 3.43
C LEU A 415 24.34 -1.51 2.51
N SER A 416 23.32 -0.66 2.63
CA SER A 416 22.24 -0.58 1.64
C SER A 416 22.29 0.76 0.94
N LEU A 417 22.10 0.77 -0.39
CA LEU A 417 22.06 2.02 -1.15
C LEU A 417 21.20 1.94 -2.41
N GLU A 418 20.74 3.12 -2.81
CA GLU A 418 20.50 3.44 -4.22
C GLU A 418 21.81 3.97 -4.81
N MET A 419 22.12 3.60 -6.05
CA MET A 419 23.39 3.95 -6.66
C MET A 419 23.25 5.20 -7.54
N TRP A 420 22.63 5.09 -8.72
CA TRP A 420 22.43 6.23 -9.61
C TRP A 420 20.97 6.66 -9.71
N HIS A 421 20.67 7.91 -9.37
CA HIS A 421 19.38 8.51 -9.65
C HIS A 421 19.30 8.89 -11.13
N GLU A 422 18.45 8.20 -11.89
CA GLU A 422 18.36 8.27 -13.34
C GLU A 422 18.42 9.71 -13.89
N THR A 423 17.61 10.62 -13.36
CA THR A 423 17.55 12.01 -13.82
C THR A 423 18.77 12.85 -13.44
N ASN A 424 19.36 12.62 -12.26
CA ASN A 424 20.43 13.49 -11.74
C ASN A 424 21.77 13.10 -12.37
N GLN A 425 22.03 11.81 -12.46
CA GLN A 425 23.29 11.28 -13.01
C GLN A 425 23.38 11.38 -14.53
N GLN A 426 22.25 11.57 -15.22
CA GLN A 426 22.25 12.01 -16.62
C GLN A 426 22.61 13.49 -16.76
N LYS A 427 22.13 14.34 -15.85
CA LYS A 427 22.42 15.79 -15.88
C LYS A 427 23.87 16.11 -15.54
N ASP A 428 24.49 15.34 -14.65
CA ASP A 428 25.90 15.52 -14.24
C ASP A 428 26.92 14.75 -15.12
N GLY A 429 26.43 14.02 -16.14
CA GLY A 429 27.25 13.25 -17.07
C GLY A 429 27.89 11.98 -16.48
N THR A 430 27.37 11.45 -15.37
CA THR A 430 27.84 10.16 -14.82
C THR A 430 27.39 8.98 -15.67
N ILE A 431 26.12 8.98 -16.09
CA ILE A 431 25.54 7.97 -16.98
C ILE A 431 24.81 8.64 -18.14
N GLU A 432 24.66 7.94 -19.26
CA GLU A 432 23.79 8.37 -20.36
C GLU A 432 22.82 7.25 -20.75
N ARG A 433 21.64 7.63 -21.26
CA ARG A 433 20.66 6.69 -21.77
C ARG A 433 21.02 6.29 -23.19
N LYS A 434 21.67 5.13 -23.34
CA LYS A 434 22.05 4.54 -24.62
C LYS A 434 21.82 3.03 -24.56
N THR A 435 20.86 2.55 -25.33
CA THR A 435 20.45 1.15 -25.33
C THR A 435 21.42 0.32 -26.18
N GLN A 436 22.30 -0.47 -25.55
CA GLN A 436 23.31 -1.27 -26.25
C GLN A 436 23.76 -2.49 -25.43
N PHE A 437 24.38 -3.49 -26.08
CA PHE A 437 25.13 -4.53 -25.37
C PHE A 437 26.41 -3.90 -24.80
N PRO A 438 26.70 -4.09 -23.50
CA PRO A 438 27.92 -3.55 -22.91
C PRO A 438 29.15 -4.32 -23.41
N GLU A 439 30.27 -3.61 -23.61
CA GLU A 439 31.54 -4.23 -24.02
C GLU A 439 32.15 -5.05 -22.88
N ASP A 440 31.94 -4.60 -21.64
CA ASP A 440 32.38 -5.27 -20.43
C ASP A 440 31.41 -4.99 -19.27
N ALA A 441 31.51 -5.78 -18.19
CA ALA A 441 30.58 -5.73 -17.08
C ALA A 441 30.57 -4.38 -16.32
N SER A 442 31.62 -3.56 -16.42
CA SER A 442 31.64 -2.22 -15.81
C SER A 442 30.77 -1.19 -16.55
N GLN A 443 30.49 -1.42 -17.84
CA GLN A 443 29.53 -0.62 -18.61
C GLN A 443 28.08 -1.01 -18.31
N TRP A 444 27.84 -2.17 -17.69
CA TRP A 444 26.49 -2.63 -17.39
C TRP A 444 25.89 -1.86 -16.21
N VAL A 445 24.93 -0.98 -16.52
CA VAL A 445 24.10 -0.28 -15.53
C VAL A 445 22.72 -0.94 -15.44
N LEU A 446 22.55 -1.80 -14.44
CA LEU A 446 21.38 -2.64 -14.26
C LEU A 446 20.12 -1.84 -13.84
N SER A 447 18.99 -2.18 -14.47
CA SER A 447 17.63 -1.82 -14.08
C SER A 447 16.79 -3.02 -13.61
N GLY A 448 15.69 -2.75 -12.89
CA GLY A 448 14.77 -3.74 -12.32
C GLY A 448 14.36 -4.93 -13.22
N PRO A 449 14.02 -4.75 -14.51
CA PRO A 449 13.61 -5.86 -15.37
C PRO A 449 14.70 -6.92 -15.61
N HIS A 450 15.99 -6.60 -15.46
CA HIS A 450 17.07 -7.54 -15.77
C HIS A 450 17.08 -8.77 -14.87
N PHE A 451 16.50 -8.70 -13.68
CA PHE A 451 16.52 -9.78 -12.72
C PHE A 451 15.13 -10.05 -12.12
N PHE A 452 14.96 -11.25 -11.59
CA PHE A 452 13.80 -11.69 -10.81
C PHE A 452 14.26 -12.62 -9.68
N VAL A 453 13.34 -13.15 -8.87
CA VAL A 453 13.68 -13.99 -7.70
C VAL A 453 14.64 -15.11 -8.09
N GLY A 454 15.84 -15.11 -7.50
CA GLY A 454 16.89 -16.10 -7.76
C GLY A 454 17.38 -16.15 -9.21
N THR A 455 17.04 -15.16 -10.05
CA THR A 455 17.32 -15.15 -11.49
C THR A 455 17.99 -13.84 -11.88
N PRO A 456 19.34 -13.76 -11.83
CA PRO A 456 20.07 -12.53 -12.13
C PRO A 456 19.98 -12.10 -13.59
N PHE A 457 19.74 -13.04 -14.50
CA PHE A 457 19.56 -12.83 -15.94
C PHE A 457 18.14 -13.25 -16.34
N TYR A 458 17.18 -12.35 -16.14
CA TYR A 458 15.76 -12.59 -16.36
C TYR A 458 15.28 -12.06 -17.71
N LYS A 459 15.56 -10.77 -17.99
CA LYS A 459 15.17 -10.12 -19.24
C LYS A 459 16.27 -9.20 -19.76
N THR A 460 16.22 -8.93 -21.06
CA THR A 460 17.07 -7.95 -21.73
C THR A 460 16.18 -6.93 -22.47
N PRO A 461 16.48 -5.63 -22.44
CA PRO A 461 15.76 -4.64 -23.23
C PRO A 461 15.95 -4.90 -24.72
N ARG A 462 14.92 -4.59 -25.51
CA ARG A 462 15.03 -4.53 -26.97
C ARG A 462 15.93 -3.36 -27.37
N GLU A 463 16.48 -3.41 -28.59
CA GLU A 463 17.25 -2.29 -29.16
C GLU A 463 16.47 -0.97 -29.06
N ASN A 464 15.20 -1.00 -29.45
CA ASN A 464 14.26 0.10 -29.25
C ASN A 464 13.45 -0.10 -27.96
N CYS A 465 13.97 0.40 -26.83
CA CYS A 465 13.31 0.31 -25.54
C CYS A 465 12.65 1.64 -25.16
N THR A 466 11.34 1.77 -25.43
CA THR A 466 10.55 2.98 -25.13
C THR A 466 9.51 2.75 -24.05
N LEU A 467 8.95 1.55 -24.00
CA LEU A 467 7.93 1.11 -23.07
C LEU A 467 8.52 0.14 -22.04
N ASN A 468 7.86 0.03 -20.89
CA ASN A 468 8.18 -0.98 -19.87
C ASN A 468 8.01 -2.43 -20.35
N SER A 469 7.26 -2.63 -21.45
CA SER A 469 7.07 -3.92 -22.12
C SER A 469 8.15 -4.27 -23.13
N ASP A 470 9.06 -3.36 -23.47
CA ASP A 470 10.09 -3.55 -24.50
C ASP A 470 11.29 -4.34 -23.96
N TYR A 471 11.01 -5.49 -23.35
CA TYR A 471 11.97 -6.42 -22.78
C TYR A 471 11.59 -7.85 -23.16
N ASP A 472 12.59 -8.63 -23.55
CA ASP A 472 12.44 -10.04 -23.90
C ASP A 472 13.03 -10.95 -22.82
N CYS A 473 12.39 -12.10 -22.58
CA CYS A 473 12.84 -13.08 -21.60
C CYS A 473 14.10 -13.79 -22.09
N LEU A 474 15.05 -14.02 -21.18
CA LEU A 474 16.30 -14.69 -21.49
C LEU A 474 16.17 -16.20 -21.34
N ASP A 475 16.83 -16.93 -22.23
CA ASP A 475 16.87 -18.38 -22.19
C ASP A 475 18.17 -18.92 -21.61
N LEU A 476 18.11 -19.31 -20.35
CA LEU A 476 19.26 -19.73 -19.57
C LEU A 476 19.94 -21.00 -20.10
N LEU A 477 19.23 -21.87 -20.83
CA LEU A 477 19.79 -23.12 -21.35
C LEU A 477 20.86 -22.85 -22.40
N THR A 478 20.65 -21.81 -23.20
CA THR A 478 21.52 -21.51 -24.33
C THR A 478 22.40 -20.30 -24.09
N LEU A 479 22.15 -19.46 -23.06
CA LEU A 479 22.98 -18.27 -22.77
C LEU A 479 24.48 -18.63 -22.73
N PRO A 480 25.37 -17.84 -23.36
CA PRO A 480 26.82 -17.97 -23.19
C PRO A 480 27.27 -17.84 -21.74
N ASP A 481 28.44 -18.39 -21.41
CA ASP A 481 28.99 -18.32 -20.05
C ASP A 481 29.50 -16.92 -19.69
N ASP A 482 29.87 -16.10 -20.67
CA ASP A 482 30.36 -14.71 -20.59
C ASP A 482 29.27 -13.67 -20.90
N TYR A 483 28.00 -14.08 -20.92
CA TYR A 483 26.89 -13.24 -21.39
C TYR A 483 26.67 -11.99 -20.53
N LEU A 484 26.51 -10.84 -21.20
CA LEU A 484 26.02 -9.59 -20.63
C LEU A 484 24.75 -9.13 -21.37
N PRO A 485 23.65 -8.81 -20.65
CA PRO A 485 22.43 -8.35 -21.29
C PRO A 485 22.58 -6.91 -21.80
N ARG A 486 21.74 -6.55 -22.76
CA ARG A 486 21.59 -5.16 -23.22
C ARG A 486 21.26 -4.27 -22.02
N THR A 487 21.79 -3.06 -21.99
CA THR A 487 21.50 -2.07 -20.95
C THR A 487 20.92 -0.82 -21.58
N ASN A 488 20.01 -0.14 -20.86
CA ASN A 488 19.50 1.17 -21.29
C ASN A 488 20.39 2.34 -20.86
N TYR A 489 21.33 2.09 -19.95
CA TYR A 489 22.22 3.11 -19.41
C TYR A 489 23.66 2.61 -19.44
N ILE A 490 24.59 3.50 -19.77
CA ILE A 490 26.03 3.26 -19.74
C ILE A 490 26.74 4.41 -19.03
N PRO A 491 27.97 4.22 -18.52
CA PRO A 491 28.81 5.31 -18.02
C PRO A 491 29.06 6.37 -19.11
N ALA A 492 28.92 7.65 -18.76
CA ALA A 492 29.10 8.79 -19.68
C ALA A 492 30.36 9.64 -19.37
N CYS A 493 31.19 9.17 -18.44
CA CYS A 493 32.47 9.78 -18.08
C CYS A 493 33.60 8.75 -18.14
N ASP A 494 34.85 9.20 -18.04
CA ASP A 494 36.00 8.30 -18.05
C ASP A 494 36.00 7.35 -16.84
N VAL A 495 36.72 6.24 -16.96
CA VAL A 495 36.75 5.17 -15.95
C VAL A 495 37.22 5.67 -14.58
N GLN A 496 38.13 6.64 -14.53
CA GLN A 496 38.66 7.16 -13.25
C GLN A 496 37.61 8.03 -12.56
N GLU A 497 36.97 8.93 -13.31
CA GLU A 497 35.90 9.77 -12.79
C GLU A 497 34.68 8.94 -12.38
N TYR A 498 34.29 7.94 -13.17
CA TYR A 498 33.20 7.02 -12.81
C TYR A 498 33.52 6.24 -11.53
N ALA A 499 34.75 5.74 -11.40
CA ALA A 499 35.22 5.06 -10.19
C ALA A 499 35.26 5.99 -8.97
N LYS A 500 35.57 7.28 -9.17
CA LYS A 500 35.56 8.29 -8.09
C LYS A 500 34.15 8.63 -7.63
N ARG A 501 33.18 8.68 -8.55
CA ARG A 501 31.76 8.92 -8.23
C ARG A 501 31.11 7.69 -7.61
N THR A 502 31.64 6.50 -7.89
CA THR A 502 31.10 5.22 -7.39
C THR A 502 31.17 5.18 -5.86
N PRO A 503 30.05 4.95 -5.16
CA PRO A 503 30.04 4.84 -3.70
C PRO A 503 30.98 3.74 -3.18
N ARG A 504 31.48 3.93 -1.96
CA ARG A 504 32.34 2.95 -1.26
C ARG A 504 31.63 2.40 -0.04
N VAL A 505 32.01 1.19 0.38
CA VAL A 505 31.51 0.60 1.62
C VAL A 505 32.02 1.39 2.83
N THR A 506 31.40 1.18 3.99
CA THR A 506 31.76 1.89 5.24
C THR A 506 32.85 1.19 6.06
N TRP A 507 33.40 0.08 5.56
CA TRP A 507 34.44 -0.71 6.23
C TRP A 507 35.65 -0.92 5.32
N THR A 508 36.80 -1.21 5.93
CA THR A 508 38.02 -1.59 5.22
C THR A 508 38.20 -3.11 5.31
N ASP A 509 38.45 -3.75 4.17
CA ASP A 509 38.75 -5.19 4.11
C ASP A 509 40.16 -5.48 4.67
N PRO A 510 40.42 -6.68 5.22
CA PRO A 510 41.75 -7.02 5.71
C PRO A 510 42.82 -6.93 4.60
N GLY A 511 43.83 -6.09 4.82
CA GLY A 511 44.94 -5.89 3.87
C GLY A 511 44.74 -4.76 2.85
N GLU A 512 43.63 -4.03 2.93
CA GLU A 512 43.37 -2.82 2.14
C GLU A 512 43.62 -1.56 3.00
N ASP A 513 44.09 -0.48 2.37
CA ASP A 513 44.31 0.80 3.06
C ASP A 513 43.04 1.69 3.06
N GLU A 514 42.13 1.47 2.11
CA GLU A 514 40.91 2.26 1.94
C GLU A 514 39.67 1.37 1.72
N PRO A 515 38.46 1.85 2.11
CA PRO A 515 37.22 1.14 1.79
C PRO A 515 37.03 0.95 0.29
N ARG A 516 36.71 -0.27 -0.14
CA ARG A 516 36.54 -0.61 -1.56
C ARG A 516 35.21 -0.09 -2.12
N LYS A 517 35.11 0.00 -3.45
CA LYS A 517 33.87 0.46 -4.11
C LYS A 517 32.78 -0.57 -3.88
N VAL A 518 31.52 -0.11 -3.83
CA VAL A 518 30.38 -1.04 -3.74
C VAL A 518 30.36 -1.99 -4.93
N THR A 519 30.80 -1.53 -6.10
CA THR A 519 30.93 -2.33 -7.34
C THR A 519 31.93 -3.46 -7.20
N ASP A 520 32.88 -3.43 -6.27
CA ASP A 520 33.88 -4.49 -6.11
C ASP A 520 33.36 -5.73 -5.36
N TYR A 521 32.11 -5.70 -4.87
CA TYR A 521 31.44 -6.77 -4.12
C TYR A 521 30.34 -7.44 -4.93
N TYR A 522 30.03 -8.70 -4.61
CA TYR A 522 28.74 -9.31 -4.96
C TYR A 522 27.66 -8.71 -4.06
N ARG A 523 26.48 -8.47 -4.63
CA ARG A 523 25.41 -7.74 -3.92
C ARG A 523 24.07 -8.39 -4.17
N LEU A 524 23.17 -8.26 -3.21
CA LEU A 524 21.79 -8.67 -3.39
C LEU A 524 20.99 -7.47 -3.88
N ALA A 525 20.53 -7.53 -5.14
CA ALA A 525 19.73 -6.49 -5.77
C ALA A 525 18.24 -6.78 -5.60
N TYR A 526 17.46 -5.74 -5.36
CA TYR A 526 16.01 -5.79 -5.22
C TYR A 526 15.38 -4.77 -6.13
N ARG A 527 14.20 -5.08 -6.67
CA ARG A 527 13.36 -4.06 -7.31
C ARG A 527 12.85 -3.09 -6.23
N ALA A 528 13.00 -1.80 -6.45
CA ALA A 528 12.62 -0.78 -5.46
C ALA A 528 11.10 -0.64 -5.32
N MET A 529 10.37 -0.71 -6.44
CA MET A 529 8.90 -0.66 -6.45
C MET A 529 8.30 -2.02 -6.11
N ILE A 530 7.34 -2.05 -5.19
CA ILE A 530 6.69 -3.26 -4.69
C ILE A 530 5.26 -3.30 -5.25
N GLY A 531 4.96 -4.31 -6.06
CA GLY A 531 3.61 -4.60 -6.50
C GLY A 531 2.94 -5.58 -5.53
N SER A 532 2.11 -5.09 -4.60
CA SER A 532 1.40 -5.95 -3.63
C SER A 532 0.46 -6.96 -4.32
N ALA A 533 -0.06 -6.65 -5.51
CA ALA A 533 -0.86 -7.56 -6.31
C ALA A 533 -0.04 -8.43 -7.31
N SER A 534 1.29 -8.29 -7.34
CA SER A 534 2.14 -9.04 -8.26
C SER A 534 2.33 -10.50 -7.85
N GLU A 535 2.83 -11.32 -8.79
CA GLU A 535 3.20 -12.72 -8.58
C GLU A 535 4.17 -12.88 -7.40
N ARG A 536 5.19 -12.02 -7.35
CA ARG A 536 6.18 -11.92 -6.27
C ARG A 536 6.35 -10.46 -5.89
N THR A 537 6.38 -10.16 -4.58
CA THR A 537 6.57 -8.78 -4.11
C THR A 537 8.04 -8.50 -3.82
N LEU A 538 8.77 -9.47 -3.27
CA LEU A 538 10.19 -9.37 -2.93
C LEU A 538 11.07 -9.90 -4.08
N SER A 539 11.05 -9.18 -5.20
CA SER A 539 11.85 -9.54 -6.39
C SER A 539 13.33 -9.21 -6.18
N CYS A 540 14.17 -10.23 -5.97
CA CYS A 540 15.60 -10.04 -5.72
C CYS A 540 16.51 -11.10 -6.36
N ALA A 541 17.74 -10.72 -6.67
CA ALA A 541 18.75 -11.60 -7.22
C ALA A 541 20.16 -11.18 -6.79
N LEU A 542 21.05 -12.16 -6.68
CA LEU A 542 22.46 -11.92 -6.44
C LEU A 542 23.10 -11.41 -7.73
N ILE A 543 23.63 -10.19 -7.74
CA ILE A 543 24.29 -9.59 -8.91
C ILE A 543 25.82 -9.69 -8.79
N PRO A 544 26.54 -9.81 -9.91
CA PRO A 544 27.98 -9.96 -9.88
C PRO A 544 28.65 -8.65 -9.43
N ASN A 545 29.94 -8.75 -9.07
CA ASN A 545 30.77 -7.55 -8.91
C ASN A 545 30.95 -6.85 -10.27
N THR A 546 31.55 -5.66 -10.27
CA THR A 546 31.73 -4.70 -11.38
C THR A 546 30.48 -3.99 -11.91
N VAL A 547 29.30 -4.60 -11.80
CA VAL A 547 28.04 -4.03 -12.30
C VAL A 547 27.59 -2.84 -11.45
N SER A 548 26.94 -1.85 -12.06
CA SER A 548 26.28 -0.73 -11.36
C SER A 548 24.76 -0.78 -11.55
N HIS A 549 23.98 0.08 -10.90
CA HIS A 549 22.52 0.09 -11.08
C HIS A 549 21.89 1.47 -10.95
N VAL A 550 20.70 1.64 -11.53
CA VAL A 550 19.88 2.84 -11.32
C VAL A 550 18.98 2.70 -10.09
N ASN A 551 18.36 3.81 -9.67
CA ASN A 551 17.55 3.93 -8.46
C ASN A 551 16.23 3.14 -8.47
N ASN A 552 15.83 2.56 -9.61
CA ASN A 552 14.74 1.59 -9.64
C ASN A 552 15.11 0.21 -9.03
N ALA A 553 16.39 0.04 -8.68
CA ALA A 553 16.89 -1.07 -7.88
C ALA A 553 17.57 -0.54 -6.61
N ARG A 554 17.50 -1.35 -5.54
CA ARG A 554 18.25 -1.14 -4.30
C ARG A 554 19.17 -2.33 -4.08
N THR A 555 20.40 -2.10 -3.65
CA THR A 555 21.34 -3.19 -3.36
C THR A 555 21.74 -3.24 -1.89
N TYR A 556 21.98 -4.46 -1.42
CA TYR A 556 22.53 -4.74 -0.09
C TYR A 556 23.87 -5.46 -0.26
N ILE A 557 24.90 -4.91 0.38
CA ILE A 557 26.27 -5.40 0.38
C ILE A 557 26.59 -5.85 1.78
N PHE A 558 27.14 -7.06 1.92
CA PHE A 558 27.52 -7.61 3.22
C PHE A 558 29.03 -7.77 3.29
N LYS A 559 29.60 -7.48 4.46
CA LYS A 559 31.01 -7.71 4.76
C LYS A 559 31.36 -9.20 4.70
N ASN A 560 30.43 -10.05 5.13
CA ASN A 560 30.56 -11.51 5.11
C ASN A 560 29.69 -12.15 4.01
N LYS A 561 30.28 -13.06 3.23
CA LYS A 561 29.57 -13.81 2.19
C LYS A 561 28.52 -14.76 2.76
N HIS A 562 28.71 -15.27 3.98
CA HIS A 562 27.72 -16.12 4.64
C HIS A 562 26.43 -15.35 4.93
N ASP A 563 26.51 -14.10 5.36
CA ASP A 563 25.34 -13.26 5.60
C ASP A 563 24.63 -12.90 4.29
N LEU A 564 25.39 -12.66 3.22
CA LEU A 564 24.86 -12.46 1.87
C LEU A 564 24.03 -13.66 1.39
N LEU A 565 24.57 -14.88 1.52
CA LEU A 565 23.89 -16.11 1.11
C LEU A 565 22.70 -16.44 2.02
N ASN A 566 22.82 -16.20 3.33
CA ASN A 566 21.74 -16.36 4.28
C ASN A 566 20.56 -15.44 3.93
N ILE A 567 20.81 -14.14 3.78
CA ILE A 567 19.75 -13.18 3.43
C ILE A 567 19.18 -13.45 2.04
N ALA A 568 20.00 -13.86 1.07
CA ALA A 568 19.50 -14.27 -0.24
C ALA A 568 18.54 -15.46 -0.14
N ALA A 569 18.87 -16.49 0.65
CA ALA A 569 18.00 -17.64 0.88
C ALA A 569 16.67 -17.22 1.52
N CYS A 570 16.72 -16.41 2.58
CA CYS A 570 15.55 -15.85 3.23
C CYS A 570 14.67 -15.10 2.21
N HIS A 571 15.24 -14.18 1.45
CA HIS A 571 14.48 -13.30 0.56
C HIS A 571 14.09 -13.91 -0.79
N PHE A 572 14.64 -15.07 -1.16
CA PHE A 572 14.11 -15.87 -2.27
C PHE A 572 12.82 -16.60 -1.89
N SER A 573 12.58 -16.80 -0.59
CA SER A 573 11.48 -17.61 -0.07
C SER A 573 10.13 -16.87 -0.01
N LEU A 574 9.03 -17.60 -0.16
CA LEU A 574 7.67 -17.09 0.03
C LEU A 574 7.38 -16.61 1.47
N PRO A 575 7.88 -17.23 2.56
CA PRO A 575 7.70 -16.69 3.91
C PRO A 575 8.15 -15.24 4.07
N PHE A 576 9.34 -14.87 3.54
CA PHE A 576 9.81 -13.48 3.63
C PHE A 576 9.15 -12.55 2.60
N ASP A 577 8.76 -13.07 1.44
CA ASP A 577 7.91 -12.31 0.50
C ASP A 577 6.56 -11.98 1.16
N PHE A 578 5.98 -12.92 1.92
CA PHE A 578 4.78 -12.67 2.74
C PHE A 578 5.02 -11.61 3.82
N LEU A 579 6.16 -11.64 4.51
CA LEU A 579 6.50 -10.62 5.49
C LEU A 579 6.45 -9.22 4.85
N LEU A 580 7.08 -9.05 3.68
CA LEU A 580 6.99 -7.79 2.91
C LEU A 580 5.57 -7.45 2.51
N LYS A 581 4.84 -8.41 1.96
CA LYS A 581 3.46 -8.24 1.50
C LYS A 581 2.53 -7.80 2.63
N SER A 582 2.73 -8.33 3.84
CA SER A 582 1.95 -7.98 5.04
C SER A 582 2.13 -6.52 5.48
N THR A 583 3.25 -5.88 5.13
CA THR A 583 3.50 -4.47 5.47
C THR A 583 2.66 -3.48 4.65
N GLY A 584 2.13 -3.90 3.50
CA GLY A 584 1.42 -3.03 2.56
C GLY A 584 2.27 -1.93 1.91
N LYS A 585 3.61 -1.91 2.13
CA LYS A 585 4.50 -0.91 1.56
C LYS A 585 4.58 -1.07 0.03
N GLN A 586 4.57 0.07 -0.68
CA GLN A 586 4.67 0.13 -2.15
C GLN A 586 6.10 0.36 -2.65
N ASN A 587 7.03 0.62 -1.73
CA ASN A 587 8.43 0.83 -2.04
C ASN A 587 9.31 0.23 -0.93
N LEU A 588 10.43 -0.38 -1.34
CA LEU A 588 11.38 -1.06 -0.49
C LEU A 588 12.30 -0.12 0.30
N HIS A 589 12.40 1.17 -0.06
CA HIS A 589 13.30 2.12 0.60
C HIS A 589 13.09 2.08 2.13
N ASN A 590 14.18 1.81 2.87
CA ASN A 590 14.24 1.74 4.33
C ASN A 590 13.30 0.68 4.98
N THR A 591 12.98 -0.40 4.26
CA THR A 591 12.07 -1.45 4.78
C THR A 591 12.79 -2.67 5.31
N LEU A 592 13.81 -3.18 4.61
CA LEU A 592 14.40 -4.48 4.95
C LEU A 592 15.21 -4.46 6.25
N ASP A 593 15.68 -3.30 6.70
CA ASP A 593 16.41 -3.16 7.97
C ASP A 593 15.54 -3.58 9.18
N GLU A 594 14.22 -3.48 9.05
CA GLU A 594 13.25 -3.86 10.08
C GLU A 594 12.96 -5.37 10.10
N PHE A 595 13.36 -6.10 9.05
CA PHE A 595 13.02 -7.53 8.89
C PHE A 595 13.87 -8.40 9.81
N SER A 596 13.29 -9.52 10.22
CA SER A 596 13.98 -10.55 10.99
C SER A 596 15.20 -11.09 10.23
N PHE A 597 16.28 -11.32 10.95
CA PHE A 597 17.45 -12.04 10.45
C PHE A 597 17.44 -13.45 11.07
N THR A 598 17.13 -14.46 10.26
CA THR A 598 17.08 -15.85 10.72
C THR A 598 18.47 -16.46 10.68
N GLU A 599 18.91 -17.02 11.81
CA GLU A 599 20.13 -17.80 11.89
C GLU A 599 19.81 -19.28 11.66
N PHE A 600 20.53 -19.89 10.72
CA PHE A 600 20.34 -21.29 10.36
C PHE A 600 21.39 -22.16 11.06
N ASN A 601 21.02 -23.39 11.41
CA ASN A 601 22.00 -24.40 11.81
C ASN A 601 22.90 -24.78 10.62
N THR A 602 24.02 -25.44 10.91
CA THR A 602 25.05 -25.78 9.92
C THR A 602 24.52 -26.57 8.72
N LEU A 603 23.62 -27.53 8.93
CA LEU A 603 23.08 -28.34 7.85
C LEU A 603 22.13 -27.53 6.96
N THR A 604 21.25 -26.74 7.56
CA THR A 604 20.29 -25.88 6.84
C THR A 604 21.01 -24.79 6.05
N ILE A 605 22.06 -24.16 6.60
CA ILE A 605 22.81 -23.14 5.86
C ILE A 605 23.52 -23.73 4.63
N ILE A 606 24.05 -24.96 4.72
CA ILE A 606 24.66 -25.66 3.57
C ILE A 606 23.59 -25.91 2.48
N ARG A 607 22.44 -26.46 2.88
CA ARG A 607 21.30 -26.74 1.98
C ARG A 607 20.78 -25.50 1.27
N LEU A 608 20.68 -24.39 1.98
CA LEU A 608 20.21 -23.12 1.42
C LEU A 608 21.29 -22.46 0.56
N SER A 609 22.53 -22.42 1.02
CA SER A 609 23.66 -21.77 0.31
C SER A 609 23.86 -22.38 -1.06
N VAL A 610 23.88 -23.72 -1.18
CA VAL A 610 24.02 -24.37 -2.49
C VAL A 610 22.87 -24.00 -3.41
N ARG A 611 21.62 -24.01 -2.93
CA ARG A 611 20.42 -23.67 -3.74
C ARG A 611 20.44 -22.22 -4.22
N VAL A 612 20.88 -21.28 -3.38
CA VAL A 612 21.08 -19.87 -3.76
C VAL A 612 22.16 -19.74 -4.84
N LEU A 613 23.30 -20.43 -4.67
CA LEU A 613 24.43 -20.36 -5.59
C LEU A 613 24.08 -20.97 -6.95
N ILE A 614 23.52 -22.17 -7.00
CA ILE A 614 23.17 -22.84 -8.27
C ILE A 614 22.06 -22.08 -9.03
N LEU A 615 21.20 -21.32 -8.33
CA LEU A 615 20.22 -20.44 -8.96
C LEU A 615 20.86 -19.17 -9.55
N SER A 616 21.90 -18.65 -8.89
CA SER A 616 22.46 -17.32 -9.17
C SER A 616 23.71 -17.33 -10.05
N CYS A 617 24.61 -18.30 -9.88
CA CYS A 617 25.93 -18.36 -10.52
C CYS A 617 25.85 -18.83 -11.97
N ILE A 618 25.15 -18.06 -12.81
CA ILE A 618 24.79 -18.41 -14.19
C ILE A 618 25.91 -18.11 -15.20
N THR A 619 26.77 -17.14 -14.92
CA THR A 619 27.87 -16.70 -15.80
C THR A 619 29.21 -16.75 -15.08
N ASP A 620 30.29 -16.60 -15.84
CA ASP A 620 31.67 -16.56 -15.36
C ASP A 620 31.94 -15.43 -14.36
N GLY A 621 31.14 -14.36 -14.38
CA GLY A 621 31.14 -13.28 -13.38
C GLY A 621 30.92 -13.76 -11.94
N TYR A 622 30.50 -15.01 -11.73
CA TYR A 622 30.32 -15.62 -10.41
C TYR A 622 31.41 -16.62 -10.01
N VAL A 623 32.41 -16.88 -10.88
CA VAL A 623 33.49 -17.86 -10.62
C VAL A 623 34.15 -17.60 -9.26
N TYR A 624 34.50 -16.34 -8.96
CA TYR A 624 35.16 -16.01 -7.70
C TYR A 624 34.26 -16.29 -6.49
N LEU A 625 32.97 -15.96 -6.57
CA LEU A 625 32.04 -16.24 -5.48
C LEU A 625 31.92 -17.75 -5.26
N TRP A 626 31.64 -18.51 -6.33
CA TRP A 626 31.48 -19.96 -6.28
C TRP A 626 32.69 -20.64 -5.65
N ASN A 627 33.88 -20.39 -6.21
CA ASN A 627 35.11 -21.03 -5.74
C ASN A 627 35.43 -20.70 -4.27
N LYS A 628 34.98 -19.54 -3.77
CA LYS A 628 35.19 -19.12 -2.37
C LYS A 628 34.14 -19.64 -1.40
N THR A 629 32.96 -20.04 -1.87
CA THR A 629 31.86 -20.51 -1.02
C THR A 629 31.59 -22.00 -1.14
N PHE A 630 32.15 -22.67 -2.15
CA PHE A 630 32.00 -24.11 -2.34
C PHE A 630 32.48 -24.90 -1.13
N THR A 631 31.67 -25.86 -0.68
CA THR A 631 32.07 -26.89 0.28
C THR A 631 31.79 -28.29 -0.30
N PRO A 632 32.55 -29.33 0.07
CA PRO A 632 32.30 -30.70 -0.40
C PRO A 632 30.90 -31.22 -0.06
N ASP A 633 30.26 -30.68 0.98
CA ASP A 633 28.89 -31.04 1.38
C ASP A 633 27.83 -30.63 0.35
N PHE A 634 28.16 -29.75 -0.60
CA PHE A 634 27.26 -29.41 -1.70
C PHE A 634 27.01 -30.61 -2.60
N SER A 635 28.03 -31.45 -2.80
CA SER A 635 27.93 -32.63 -3.66
C SER A 635 27.19 -33.81 -3.01
N THR A 636 26.88 -33.72 -1.72
CA THR A 636 26.11 -34.75 -1.00
C THR A 636 24.60 -34.47 -0.98
N GLN A 637 24.20 -33.26 -1.40
CA GLN A 637 22.80 -32.86 -1.46
C GLN A 637 22.04 -33.64 -2.54
N ARG A 638 20.72 -33.67 -2.42
CA ARG A 638 19.81 -34.33 -3.38
C ARG A 638 18.52 -33.52 -3.50
N TRP A 639 17.80 -33.75 -4.59
CA TRP A 639 16.44 -33.25 -4.76
C TRP A 639 15.49 -33.96 -3.81
N SER A 640 14.47 -33.24 -3.33
CA SER A 640 13.40 -33.84 -2.54
C SER A 640 12.46 -34.69 -3.38
N ARG A 641 12.42 -34.49 -4.71
CA ARG A 641 11.64 -35.27 -5.67
C ARG A 641 12.54 -36.09 -6.60
N ASN A 642 12.06 -37.29 -6.91
CA ASN A 642 12.64 -38.16 -7.94
C ASN A 642 11.74 -38.12 -9.20
N LEU A 643 12.04 -37.19 -10.12
CA LEU A 643 11.28 -36.98 -11.36
C LEU A 643 12.24 -36.86 -12.56
N PRO A 644 11.84 -37.29 -13.77
CA PRO A 644 12.68 -37.20 -14.98
C PRO A 644 13.15 -35.78 -15.32
N GLN A 645 12.35 -34.76 -15.02
CA GLN A 645 12.64 -33.34 -15.27
C GLN A 645 13.75 -32.79 -14.37
N LEU A 646 14.13 -33.54 -13.33
CA LEU A 646 15.19 -33.18 -12.39
C LEU A 646 16.41 -34.07 -12.60
N PRO A 647 17.57 -33.50 -12.97
CA PRO A 647 18.81 -34.25 -13.06
C PRO A 647 19.22 -34.75 -11.67
N GLN A 648 19.10 -36.06 -11.45
CA GLN A 648 19.30 -36.68 -10.13
C GLN A 648 20.76 -36.68 -9.68
N ASP A 649 21.70 -36.63 -10.62
CA ASP A 649 23.14 -36.54 -10.41
C ASP A 649 23.67 -35.10 -10.36
N PHE A 650 22.79 -34.09 -10.50
CA PHE A 650 23.19 -32.68 -10.57
C PHE A 650 24.08 -32.26 -9.39
N PHE A 651 23.64 -32.52 -8.16
CA PHE A 651 24.42 -32.19 -6.96
C PHE A 651 25.73 -32.98 -6.90
N ALA A 652 25.70 -34.29 -7.18
CA ALA A 652 26.89 -35.14 -7.18
C ALA A 652 27.95 -34.67 -8.19
N ASN A 653 27.52 -34.05 -9.29
CA ASN A 653 28.39 -33.51 -10.34
C ASN A 653 28.88 -32.08 -10.08
N LEU A 654 28.53 -31.44 -8.96
CA LEU A 654 29.04 -30.12 -8.60
C LEU A 654 30.55 -30.16 -8.31
N THR A 655 31.29 -29.18 -8.84
CA THR A 655 32.74 -29.09 -8.73
C THR A 655 33.20 -27.87 -7.90
N PRO A 656 34.39 -27.93 -7.26
CA PRO A 656 34.94 -26.79 -6.52
C PRO A 656 35.22 -25.56 -7.38
N GLU A 657 35.65 -25.78 -8.63
CA GLU A 657 35.77 -24.72 -9.62
C GLU A 657 34.46 -24.58 -10.39
N TRP A 658 34.02 -23.35 -10.62
CA TRP A 658 32.79 -23.09 -11.36
C TRP A 658 32.90 -23.61 -12.80
N GLN A 659 31.87 -24.32 -13.22
CA GLN A 659 31.65 -24.80 -14.59
C GLN A 659 30.18 -24.55 -14.97
N ARG A 660 29.86 -24.55 -16.27
CA ARG A 660 28.50 -24.29 -16.77
C ARG A 660 27.41 -25.14 -16.11
N ASN A 661 27.71 -26.40 -15.80
CA ASN A 661 26.81 -27.38 -15.17
C ASN A 661 26.70 -27.21 -13.64
N CYS A 662 27.43 -26.27 -13.03
CA CYS A 662 27.24 -25.89 -11.62
C CYS A 662 25.97 -25.04 -11.40
N ALA A 663 25.30 -24.60 -12.46
CA ALA A 663 24.14 -23.71 -12.38
C ALA A 663 22.87 -24.35 -12.95
N LEU A 664 21.73 -24.06 -12.32
CA LEU A 664 20.41 -24.50 -12.78
C LEU A 664 19.89 -23.62 -13.91
N ARG A 665 19.60 -24.25 -15.05
CA ARG A 665 19.18 -23.55 -16.28
C ARG A 665 17.79 -23.93 -16.77
N SER A 666 17.31 -25.15 -16.50
CA SER A 666 15.94 -25.54 -16.85
C SER A 666 14.92 -24.89 -15.91
N ASP A 667 13.78 -24.50 -16.47
CA ASP A 667 12.72 -23.78 -15.75
C ASP A 667 12.22 -24.60 -14.54
N TYR A 668 12.01 -25.91 -14.73
CA TYR A 668 11.50 -26.81 -13.70
C TYR A 668 12.49 -26.98 -12.54
N SER A 669 13.79 -27.19 -12.82
CA SER A 669 14.78 -27.34 -11.75
C SER A 669 14.94 -26.06 -10.94
N ARG A 670 14.86 -24.89 -11.59
CA ARG A 670 14.87 -23.59 -10.90
C ARG A 670 13.63 -23.40 -10.02
N ARG A 671 12.45 -23.76 -10.54
CA ARG A 671 11.20 -23.79 -9.75
C ARG A 671 11.34 -24.69 -8.52
N GLN A 672 11.83 -25.92 -8.71
CA GLN A 672 12.00 -26.89 -7.62
C GLN A 672 12.98 -26.38 -6.55
N ALA A 673 14.09 -25.74 -6.94
CA ALA A 673 15.02 -25.16 -5.98
C ALA A 673 14.38 -24.06 -5.13
N LEU A 674 13.50 -23.23 -5.71
CA LEU A 674 12.74 -22.21 -4.97
C LEU A 674 11.72 -22.86 -4.01
N VAL A 675 11.03 -23.93 -4.44
CA VAL A 675 10.13 -24.71 -3.56
C VAL A 675 10.88 -25.25 -2.34
N GLU A 676 12.07 -25.82 -2.56
CA GLU A 676 12.88 -26.36 -1.46
C GLU A 676 13.43 -25.27 -0.54
N ILE A 677 13.79 -24.09 -1.08
CA ILE A 677 14.14 -22.92 -0.28
C ILE A 677 12.96 -22.50 0.61
N ASP A 678 11.74 -22.43 0.07
CA ASP A 678 10.54 -22.07 0.85
C ASP A 678 10.36 -22.99 2.05
N VAL A 679 10.48 -24.31 1.84
CA VAL A 679 10.34 -25.31 2.90
C VAL A 679 11.45 -25.21 3.94
N LEU A 680 12.71 -25.10 3.50
CA LEU A 680 13.85 -25.01 4.42
C LEU A 680 13.78 -23.75 5.29
N VAL A 681 13.40 -22.60 4.70
CA VAL A 681 13.22 -21.34 5.43
C VAL A 681 12.01 -21.43 6.37
N ALA A 682 10.88 -21.98 5.91
CA ALA A 682 9.70 -22.17 6.75
C ALA A 682 10.00 -23.06 7.97
N GLN A 683 10.66 -24.20 7.77
CA GLN A 683 11.05 -25.11 8.85
C GLN A 683 12.06 -24.49 9.83
N ALA A 684 12.91 -23.59 9.36
CA ALA A 684 13.88 -22.89 10.20
C ALA A 684 13.24 -21.77 11.05
N LEU A 685 12.25 -21.07 10.49
CA LEU A 685 11.42 -20.11 11.20
C LEU A 685 10.43 -20.78 12.19
N GLY A 686 10.32 -22.11 12.17
CA GLY A 686 9.39 -22.87 13.02
C GLY A 686 7.95 -22.88 12.51
N LEU A 687 7.74 -22.64 11.22
CA LEU A 687 6.41 -22.74 10.61
C LEU A 687 5.96 -24.21 10.56
N THR A 688 4.64 -24.40 10.51
CA THR A 688 4.05 -25.68 10.13
C THR A 688 3.87 -25.74 8.60
N LEU A 689 3.70 -26.95 8.06
CA LEU A 689 3.38 -27.11 6.64
C LEU A 689 2.06 -26.40 6.28
N GLU A 690 1.07 -26.46 7.16
CA GLU A 690 -0.23 -25.81 6.94
C GLU A 690 -0.12 -24.29 6.89
N GLU A 691 0.76 -23.69 7.69
CA GLU A 691 1.03 -22.25 7.62
C GLU A 691 1.71 -21.87 6.30
N LEU A 692 2.68 -22.66 5.81
CA LEU A 692 3.31 -22.42 4.51
C LEU A 692 2.29 -22.54 3.37
N LEU A 693 1.43 -23.56 3.41
CA LEU A 693 0.34 -23.73 2.45
C LEU A 693 -0.65 -22.55 2.53
N THR A 694 -1.00 -22.10 3.73
CA THR A 694 -1.89 -20.94 3.94
C THR A 694 -1.28 -19.67 3.35
N ILE A 695 0.02 -19.42 3.57
CA ILE A 695 0.75 -18.30 2.94
C ILE A 695 0.58 -18.37 1.42
N TYR A 696 0.89 -19.51 0.81
CA TYR A 696 0.78 -19.69 -0.64
C TYR A 696 -0.66 -19.48 -1.15
N ARG A 697 -1.64 -20.17 -0.56
CA ARG A 697 -3.07 -20.16 -0.91
C ARG A 697 -3.68 -18.77 -0.87
N VAL A 698 -3.40 -18.04 0.20
CA VAL A 698 -4.04 -16.75 0.49
C VAL A 698 -3.27 -15.60 -0.10
N GLN A 699 -1.95 -15.54 0.11
CA GLN A 699 -1.16 -14.34 -0.15
C GLN A 699 -0.61 -14.31 -1.57
N PHE A 700 -0.57 -15.43 -2.29
CA PHE A 700 0.00 -15.51 -3.64
C PHE A 700 -1.01 -15.98 -4.70
N PRO A 701 -2.21 -15.38 -4.82
CA PRO A 701 -3.24 -15.84 -5.76
C PRO A 701 -2.82 -15.72 -7.23
N VAL A 702 -2.02 -14.71 -7.59
CA VAL A 702 -1.51 -14.53 -8.96
C VAL A 702 -0.50 -15.62 -9.31
N MET A 703 0.40 -15.95 -8.36
CA MET A 703 1.35 -17.04 -8.55
C MET A 703 0.63 -18.39 -8.68
N ARG A 704 -0.38 -18.65 -7.84
CA ARG A 704 -1.23 -19.85 -7.94
C ARG A 704 -1.88 -19.97 -9.31
N GLN A 705 -2.54 -18.90 -9.75
CA GLN A 705 -3.19 -18.87 -11.05
C GLN A 705 -2.19 -19.16 -12.19
N TYR A 706 -0.97 -18.64 -12.10
CA TYR A 706 0.05 -18.88 -13.12
C TYR A 706 0.56 -20.31 -13.07
N GLU A 707 0.88 -20.83 -11.90
CA GLU A 707 1.40 -22.18 -11.74
C GLU A 707 0.36 -23.24 -12.12
N ALA A 708 -0.92 -23.03 -11.80
CA ALA A 708 -2.02 -23.95 -12.13
C ALA A 708 -2.18 -24.21 -13.65
N ASP A 709 -1.63 -23.34 -14.50
CA ASP A 709 -1.71 -23.47 -15.97
C ASP A 709 -0.33 -23.25 -16.62
N THR A 710 0.77 -23.50 -15.89
CA THR A 710 2.12 -23.51 -16.46
C THR A 710 2.58 -24.94 -16.69
N TRP A 711 2.83 -25.28 -17.96
CA TRP A 711 3.14 -26.63 -18.40
C TRP A 711 4.61 -26.76 -18.81
N TYR A 712 5.21 -27.88 -18.44
CA TYR A 712 6.61 -28.22 -18.69
C TYR A 712 6.73 -29.45 -19.57
N ASP A 713 7.78 -29.50 -20.36
CA ASP A 713 8.18 -30.68 -21.12
C ASP A 713 8.95 -31.69 -20.26
N GLN A 714 9.30 -32.84 -20.84
CA GLN A 714 10.05 -33.88 -20.13
C GLN A 714 11.49 -33.47 -19.73
N ASN A 715 12.04 -32.42 -20.35
CA ASN A 715 13.35 -31.86 -19.99
C ASN A 715 13.25 -30.69 -18.99
N GLY A 716 12.04 -30.39 -18.51
CA GLY A 716 11.78 -29.36 -17.52
C GLY A 716 11.75 -27.93 -18.10
N ARG A 717 11.51 -27.77 -19.40
CA ARG A 717 11.34 -26.47 -20.07
C ARG A 717 9.87 -26.10 -20.16
N ILE A 718 9.53 -24.83 -19.93
CA ILE A 718 8.15 -24.35 -20.07
C ILE A 718 7.74 -24.42 -21.54
N ILE A 719 6.67 -25.16 -21.85
CA ILE A 719 6.00 -25.14 -23.16
C ILE A 719 4.83 -24.15 -23.20
N PHE A 720 4.21 -23.85 -22.05
CA PHE A 720 3.12 -22.87 -21.98
C PHE A 720 3.06 -22.25 -20.58
N THR A 721 2.82 -20.94 -20.50
CA THR A 721 2.52 -20.24 -19.24
C THR A 721 1.61 -19.03 -19.49
N PRO A 722 0.64 -18.76 -18.60
CA PRO A 722 -0.14 -17.52 -18.63
C PRO A 722 0.55 -16.34 -17.91
N SER A 723 1.77 -16.52 -17.37
CA SER A 723 2.45 -15.46 -16.60
C SER A 723 2.73 -14.23 -17.46
N LYS A 724 2.27 -13.07 -16.99
CA LYS A 724 2.59 -11.76 -17.60
C LYS A 724 4.08 -11.42 -17.48
N GLY A 725 4.80 -12.05 -16.55
CA GLY A 725 6.24 -11.92 -16.41
C GLY A 725 7.01 -12.64 -17.52
N LEU A 726 6.48 -13.76 -18.04
CA LEU A 726 7.15 -14.67 -18.96
C LEU A 726 6.58 -14.60 -20.40
N VAL A 727 6.08 -13.43 -20.81
CA VAL A 727 5.58 -13.23 -22.17
C VAL A 727 6.68 -13.58 -23.18
N GLY A 728 6.37 -14.47 -24.13
CA GLY A 728 7.31 -14.97 -25.13
C GLY A 728 8.00 -16.29 -24.76
N VAL A 729 7.83 -16.79 -23.53
CA VAL A 729 8.30 -18.13 -23.13
C VAL A 729 7.23 -19.17 -23.46
N GLY A 730 7.61 -20.23 -24.18
CA GLY A 730 6.66 -21.26 -24.62
C GLY A 730 5.83 -20.84 -25.83
N LEU A 731 4.81 -21.64 -26.14
CA LEU A 731 3.81 -21.37 -27.15
C LEU A 731 2.74 -20.40 -26.62
N PRO A 732 2.11 -19.58 -27.48
CA PRO A 732 0.91 -18.85 -27.09
C PRO A 732 -0.25 -19.82 -26.82
N ARG A 733 -1.24 -19.42 -26.01
CA ARG A 733 -2.44 -20.25 -25.71
C ARG A 733 -3.09 -20.76 -27.00
N THR A 734 -3.41 -19.83 -27.90
CA THR A 734 -3.95 -20.09 -29.23
C THR A 734 -2.94 -19.67 -30.30
N ALA A 735 -2.94 -20.38 -31.42
CA ALA A 735 -2.11 -20.07 -32.57
C ALA A 735 -2.26 -18.60 -33.03
N ARG A 736 -1.14 -17.89 -33.22
CA ARG A 736 -1.13 -16.49 -33.67
C ARG A 736 -0.60 -16.40 -35.09
N LYS A 737 -1.45 -15.97 -36.04
CA LYS A 737 -1.04 -15.71 -37.43
C LYS A 737 0.06 -14.64 -37.55
N ALA A 738 0.20 -13.78 -36.54
CA ALA A 738 1.27 -12.79 -36.48
C ALA A 738 2.67 -13.43 -36.33
N ASP A 739 2.77 -14.59 -35.69
CA ASP A 739 4.06 -15.24 -35.46
C ASP A 739 4.68 -15.72 -36.79
N LEU A 740 3.85 -16.28 -37.69
CA LEU A 740 4.29 -16.62 -39.05
C LEU A 740 4.77 -15.39 -39.84
N LYS A 741 4.08 -14.24 -39.70
CA LYS A 741 4.48 -12.98 -40.34
C LYS A 741 5.81 -12.45 -39.79
N ASN A 742 6.13 -12.78 -38.54
CA ASN A 742 7.40 -12.45 -37.89
C ASN A 742 8.47 -13.53 -38.13
N GLY A 743 8.26 -14.44 -39.09
CA GLY A 743 9.25 -15.43 -39.50
C GLY A 743 9.39 -16.64 -38.57
N PHE A 744 8.42 -16.89 -37.68
CA PHE A 744 8.41 -18.09 -36.85
C PHE A 744 8.04 -19.32 -37.70
N VAL A 745 8.79 -20.41 -37.55
CA VAL A 745 8.54 -21.69 -38.22
C VAL A 745 8.30 -22.75 -37.16
N PHE A 746 7.17 -23.44 -37.25
CA PHE A 746 6.76 -24.46 -36.28
C PHE A 746 6.90 -25.86 -36.90
N ASN A 747 7.21 -26.85 -36.06
CA ASN A 747 7.22 -28.25 -36.47
C ASN A 747 6.79 -29.15 -35.30
N VAL A 748 5.94 -30.14 -35.61
CA VAL A 748 5.47 -31.15 -34.65
C VAL A 748 5.77 -32.52 -35.23
N ASP A 749 6.72 -33.22 -34.60
CA ASP A 749 7.06 -34.59 -34.92
C ASP A 749 6.47 -35.51 -33.85
N SER A 750 5.26 -36.00 -34.11
CA SER A 750 4.56 -36.92 -33.21
C SER A 750 3.60 -37.83 -33.99
N PRO A 751 3.51 -39.12 -33.66
CA PRO A 751 2.48 -40.00 -34.21
C PRO A 751 1.05 -39.59 -33.79
N ASP A 752 0.93 -38.84 -32.69
CA ASP A 752 -0.36 -38.36 -32.16
C ASP A 752 -0.84 -37.09 -32.88
N TRP A 753 0.00 -36.48 -33.72
CA TRP A 753 -0.31 -35.24 -34.42
C TRP A 753 -1.23 -35.47 -35.61
N THR A 754 -2.37 -34.78 -35.60
CA THR A 754 -3.39 -34.86 -36.66
C THR A 754 -3.54 -33.58 -37.47
N GLY A 755 -2.76 -32.53 -37.15
CA GLY A 755 -2.87 -31.22 -37.78
C GLY A 755 -2.22 -31.07 -39.15
N GLY A 756 -1.53 -32.10 -39.67
CA GLY A 756 -0.91 -32.08 -41.00
C GLY A 756 0.45 -31.38 -41.05
N ASP A 757 0.83 -30.92 -42.25
CA ASP A 757 2.11 -30.24 -42.50
C ASP A 757 2.14 -28.86 -41.81
N CYS A 758 3.18 -28.62 -41.03
CA CYS A 758 3.33 -27.42 -40.20
C CYS A 758 4.02 -26.24 -40.92
N THR A 759 4.44 -26.40 -42.19
CA THR A 759 5.25 -25.40 -42.92
C THR A 759 4.68 -23.98 -42.94
N ASP A 760 3.34 -23.83 -43.03
CA ASP A 760 2.65 -22.52 -43.03
C ASP A 760 1.60 -22.41 -41.90
N GLN A 761 1.73 -23.21 -40.84
CA GLN A 761 0.75 -23.27 -39.76
C GLN A 761 1.31 -22.68 -38.46
N ALA A 762 0.57 -21.72 -37.90
CA ALA A 762 0.83 -21.24 -36.55
C ALA A 762 0.31 -22.29 -35.56
N ILE A 763 1.08 -22.56 -34.52
CA ILE A 763 0.75 -23.55 -33.49
C ILE A 763 0.66 -22.87 -32.14
N GLY A 764 -0.42 -23.14 -31.41
CA GLY A 764 -0.59 -22.76 -30.01
C GLY A 764 -0.55 -23.96 -29.08
N TRP A 765 -0.53 -23.68 -27.78
CA TRP A 765 -0.61 -24.69 -26.72
C TRP A 765 -1.85 -25.58 -26.85
N ASP A 766 -3.01 -25.00 -27.15
CA ASP A 766 -4.26 -25.75 -27.30
C ASP A 766 -4.21 -26.81 -28.40
N ASP A 767 -3.33 -26.63 -29.40
CA ASP A 767 -3.14 -27.56 -30.50
C ASP A 767 -2.27 -28.77 -30.10
N VAL A 768 -1.32 -28.61 -29.16
CA VAL A 768 -0.32 -29.65 -28.84
C VAL A 768 -0.47 -30.27 -27.46
N LYS A 769 -1.30 -29.71 -26.57
CA LYS A 769 -1.44 -30.18 -25.18
C LYS A 769 -1.84 -31.65 -25.00
N HIS A 770 -2.42 -32.27 -26.04
CA HIS A 770 -2.90 -33.64 -26.00
C HIS A 770 -1.82 -34.69 -26.34
N LEU A 771 -0.68 -34.26 -26.90
CA LEU A 771 0.40 -35.15 -27.35
C LEU A 771 0.94 -35.99 -26.19
N GLN A 772 1.02 -37.31 -26.38
CA GLN A 772 1.58 -38.22 -25.38
C GLN A 772 3.04 -38.57 -25.67
N THR A 773 3.47 -38.42 -26.93
CA THR A 773 4.84 -38.65 -27.38
C THR A 773 5.24 -37.65 -28.47
N GLY A 774 6.54 -37.54 -28.76
CA GLY A 774 7.06 -36.71 -29.85
C GLY A 774 7.67 -35.37 -29.41
N ILE A 775 8.04 -34.56 -30.40
CA ILE A 775 8.76 -33.29 -30.22
C ILE A 775 7.99 -32.17 -30.91
N VAL A 776 7.78 -31.08 -30.17
CA VAL A 776 7.31 -29.80 -30.72
C VAL A 776 8.49 -28.86 -30.81
N SER A 777 8.60 -28.11 -31.90
CA SER A 777 9.69 -27.14 -32.06
C SER A 777 9.24 -25.86 -32.75
N VAL A 778 9.90 -24.76 -32.39
CA VAL A 778 9.72 -23.45 -33.03
C VAL A 778 11.08 -22.85 -33.35
N THR A 779 11.20 -22.29 -34.55
CA THR A 779 12.41 -21.60 -35.01
C THR A 779 12.09 -20.14 -35.30
N PHE A 780 12.86 -19.22 -34.74
CA PHE A 780 12.66 -17.77 -34.86
C PHE A 780 14.00 -17.01 -34.79
N ASP A 781 13.97 -15.72 -35.09
CA ASP A 781 15.16 -14.85 -34.99
C ASP A 781 15.25 -14.28 -33.57
N ASP A 782 16.34 -14.60 -32.86
CA ASP A 782 16.58 -14.25 -31.46
C ASP A 782 17.56 -13.07 -31.36
N TYR A 783 17.07 -11.92 -30.90
CA TYR A 783 17.85 -10.68 -30.70
C TYR A 783 18.27 -10.46 -29.25
N THR A 784 18.14 -11.48 -28.39
CA THR A 784 18.50 -11.37 -26.97
C THR A 784 20.01 -11.44 -26.73
N ARG A 785 20.79 -11.84 -27.74
CA ARG A 785 22.25 -12.09 -27.64
C ARG A 785 23.10 -11.14 -28.45
N SER A 786 22.58 -10.65 -29.57
CA SER A 786 23.25 -9.74 -30.48
C SER A 786 22.22 -8.90 -31.22
N ASP A 787 22.65 -7.76 -31.78
CA ASP A 787 21.82 -6.90 -32.61
C ASP A 787 21.57 -7.51 -34.01
N GLU A 788 22.46 -8.40 -34.48
CA GLU A 788 22.34 -9.04 -35.80
C GLU A 788 21.23 -10.11 -35.86
N GLY A 789 20.80 -10.61 -34.69
CA GLY A 789 19.84 -11.70 -34.58
C GLY A 789 20.44 -13.06 -34.90
N GLU A 790 20.11 -14.09 -34.10
CA GLU A 790 20.54 -15.47 -34.34
C GLU A 790 19.30 -16.34 -34.65
N ARG A 791 19.34 -17.10 -35.76
CA ARG A 791 18.27 -18.06 -36.06
C ARG A 791 18.34 -19.21 -35.07
N ARG A 792 17.32 -19.35 -34.23
CA ARG A 792 17.33 -20.28 -33.10
C ARG A 792 16.12 -21.19 -33.11
N THR A 793 16.35 -22.47 -32.83
CA THR A 793 15.30 -23.47 -32.64
C THR A 793 15.14 -23.83 -31.17
N VAL A 794 13.90 -23.79 -30.70
CA VAL A 794 13.48 -24.25 -29.38
C VAL A 794 12.68 -25.53 -29.55
N THR A 795 12.96 -26.54 -28.73
CA THR A 795 12.30 -27.84 -28.75
C THR A 795 11.69 -28.18 -27.39
N TRP A 796 10.58 -28.90 -27.42
CA TRP A 796 9.87 -29.43 -26.25
C TRP A 796 9.48 -30.88 -26.48
N GLN A 797 9.67 -31.72 -25.46
CA GLN A 797 9.39 -33.14 -25.50
C GLN A 797 8.10 -33.52 -24.73
N ALA A 798 7.16 -34.16 -25.41
CA ALA A 798 5.92 -34.69 -24.83
C ALA A 798 6.17 -36.03 -24.09
N PRO A 799 5.32 -36.41 -23.10
CA PRO A 799 4.11 -35.71 -22.65
C PRO A 799 4.44 -34.49 -21.78
N PHE A 800 3.48 -33.57 -21.63
CA PHE A 800 3.66 -32.36 -20.83
C PHE A 800 3.14 -32.55 -19.40
N ILE A 801 3.81 -31.95 -18.42
CA ILE A 801 3.44 -32.03 -17.01
C ILE A 801 3.02 -30.66 -16.47
N ASN A 802 2.09 -30.68 -15.53
CA ASN A 802 1.65 -29.51 -14.77
C ASN A 802 1.86 -29.80 -13.27
N PRO A 803 2.92 -29.27 -12.66
CA PRO A 803 3.25 -29.57 -11.28
C PRO A 803 2.37 -28.81 -10.28
N ASP A 804 1.89 -29.52 -9.25
CA ASP A 804 1.19 -28.91 -8.12
C ASP A 804 2.18 -28.52 -7.02
N ARG A 805 2.33 -27.22 -6.78
CA ARG A 805 3.22 -26.69 -5.73
C ARG A 805 2.82 -27.15 -4.32
N GLU A 806 1.53 -27.36 -4.05
CA GLU A 806 1.10 -27.83 -2.72
C GLU A 806 1.55 -29.27 -2.47
N ASP A 807 1.52 -30.14 -3.50
CA ASP A 807 2.12 -31.47 -3.46
C ASP A 807 3.64 -31.39 -3.32
N ASP A 808 4.29 -30.52 -4.10
CA ASP A 808 5.74 -30.32 -4.01
C ASP A 808 6.18 -29.87 -2.60
N TYR A 809 5.41 -28.98 -1.95
CA TYR A 809 5.67 -28.60 -0.56
C TYR A 809 5.52 -29.78 0.40
N LYS A 810 4.50 -30.62 0.26
CA LYS A 810 4.32 -31.80 1.11
C LYS A 810 5.51 -32.76 0.99
N VAL A 811 5.95 -33.04 -0.23
CA VAL A 811 7.09 -33.94 -0.49
C VAL A 811 8.39 -33.34 0.04
N ALA A 812 8.68 -32.08 -0.27
CA ALA A 812 9.88 -31.40 0.22
C ALA A 812 9.90 -31.28 1.74
N TRP A 813 8.75 -31.01 2.37
CA TRP A 813 8.63 -30.93 3.83
C TRP A 813 8.97 -32.25 4.50
N ALA A 814 8.40 -33.35 4.02
CA ALA A 814 8.67 -34.68 4.55
C ALA A 814 10.15 -35.05 4.38
N PHE A 815 10.72 -34.78 3.21
CA PHE A 815 12.13 -35.04 2.91
C PHE A 815 13.07 -34.35 3.89
N PHE A 816 12.93 -33.03 4.10
CA PHE A 816 13.82 -32.29 4.99
C PHE A 816 13.53 -32.50 6.49
N ALA A 817 12.34 -32.99 6.84
CA ALA A 817 11.99 -33.33 8.22
C ALA A 817 12.65 -34.63 8.70
N GLN A 818 12.73 -35.66 7.86
CA GLN A 818 13.35 -36.96 8.20
C GLN A 818 14.83 -36.84 8.55
N ASP A 819 15.53 -35.92 7.89
CA ASP A 819 16.95 -35.67 8.15
C ASP A 819 17.21 -34.91 9.47
N LYS A 820 16.19 -34.26 10.06
CA LYS A 820 16.31 -33.65 11.40
C LYS A 820 16.28 -34.67 12.53
N GLU A 821 15.65 -35.84 12.33
CA GLU A 821 15.64 -36.93 13.32
C GLU A 821 16.91 -37.79 13.26
N SER A 822 17.68 -37.66 12.17
CA SER A 822 18.90 -38.44 11.89
C SER A 822 20.20 -37.69 12.23
N ALA A 823 20.11 -36.40 12.60
CA ALA A 823 21.20 -35.51 12.96
C ALA A 823 21.05 -35.05 14.41
#